data_AF-A0A537UD64-F1
#
_entry.id   AF-A0A537UD64-F1
#
_cell.length_a   1.000
_cell.length_b   1.000
_cell.length_c   1.000
_cell.angle_alpha   90.00
_cell.angle_beta   90.00
_cell.angle_gamma   90.00
#
_symmetry.space_group_name_H-M   'P 1'
#
loop_
_entity.id
_entity.type
_entity.pdbx_description
1 polymer ?
#
loop_
_entity_poly.entity_id
_entity_poly.type
_entity_poly.pdbx_seq_one_letter_code
_entity_poly.pdbx_strand_id
1 'polypeptide(L)'
;MLKRVLTTLACIAALSVMSSGSWSEPKDIRWGTGPVRSSGHKALVVLANLLNKEMPDYRISVLPLPGAVMTVKGYSTGEYEGFYGSDIALEEFASDSGRFKGFKQKMKRPPVQSFWAYTLEVGLAIKASNQDKIKTWGDLTGRKVYTGPLPFDTRLKLERALSALGVKHNYTQVDLSTTGSQLESGAIEGMIIYTAGETQPAPWITEASLAVDWAALNPSADEVATLKKKGFQLIDVPPSAFRRDVHTPKATLLPFYWGFDVGSDMPADDVYKMLTIIEKHSAELAQLDPSYSQIGSKMWEFQKKALDATSELCPIHPGLAKYLREKGVWDPKWDYMTDMSSRPPLVLNGIYYAVAIAFFVYIFHYYWTGSGGSTLLALTLIPITFVLFVLQSLRGNEFYPKLPPMANYAIGAIYIAISLYVSYYMTTEYEELGTSRAGMWDTADLVWGGLMTLLIMEYARNRHMPLFILNIALILYAVYGYLVPGMFYHAGLSWERVLSAMSIEMATGIFSSLPQIALTTVGSFLLVLSLLSGFGCIDSLLRATKRVAIRSAHALPQSAVVGSMCVGTVSGSGAANAITIGSATIPSMIGAGMPPATAAAIESASSLGGQLMPPVMGISAFLMAEFLGKDYFDVVARGWVPALIYYATVSTSVYLLAIRFRTRLVVGSVEGLTWRDLVNLGAFVVVVTGLVGLMATVHLAPMFAALYVFIAVGSALFVINFVSVLSQWSPRGLIEPIVRFLDAFTDMISDLALLLATLSIMTGALVITGVPTKLGSVLIEAAGVNLVAMVLLSFIFGAILGTGLPPAPTYILVAIVIAPPMIQVGVNPWVVHFFAFFLGVFGELTPPTSLVAAVTAKIANASFYQTLNRALQICISLFTLMAGVFVRPELVIEPGLGQMRGALLVLTATIGITFSLQARFSDRGSVDLPVRLALALCALIVLLYPSEQVAAAACLPVVLTIAYWIIWRRPAATLAMTKAVGPAVLATSFVKADSPGRMD
;
A
#
# COMPACT_ATOMS: atom_id res chain seq x y z
N MET A 1 54.01 1.11 -5.53
CA MET A 1 52.79 0.58 -4.89
C MET A 1 51.68 0.26 -5.90
N LEU A 2 51.31 1.18 -6.80
CA LEU A 2 50.22 0.99 -7.77
C LEU A 2 50.39 -0.25 -8.69
N LYS A 3 51.60 -0.52 -9.20
CA LYS A 3 51.87 -1.74 -9.98
C LYS A 3 51.71 -3.03 -9.16
N ARG A 4 52.13 -3.05 -7.89
CA ARG A 4 51.97 -4.24 -7.03
C ARG A 4 50.49 -4.48 -6.70
N VAL A 5 49.71 -3.42 -6.44
CA VAL A 5 48.25 -3.52 -6.22
C VAL A 5 47.53 -4.03 -7.48
N LEU A 6 47.90 -3.54 -8.67
CA LEU A 6 47.36 -4.02 -9.94
C LEU A 6 47.76 -5.47 -10.25
N THR A 7 48.96 -5.90 -9.87
CA THR A 7 49.42 -7.28 -10.07
C THR A 7 48.72 -8.23 -9.08
N THR A 8 48.49 -7.81 -7.84
CA THR A 8 47.73 -8.59 -6.85
C THR A 8 46.24 -8.69 -7.23
N LEU A 9 45.64 -7.61 -7.76
CA LEU A 9 44.27 -7.63 -8.31
C LEU A 9 44.15 -8.51 -9.56
N ALA A 10 45.17 -8.52 -10.43
CA ALA A 10 45.23 -9.40 -11.60
C ALA A 10 45.41 -10.88 -11.21
N CYS A 11 46.20 -11.18 -10.17
CA CYS A 11 46.33 -12.54 -9.63
C CYS A 11 45.05 -13.01 -8.90
N ILE A 12 44.33 -12.12 -8.21
CA ILE A 12 43.02 -12.42 -7.61
C ILE A 12 41.96 -12.63 -8.71
N ALA A 13 41.98 -11.82 -9.77
CA ALA A 13 41.13 -12.00 -10.95
C ALA A 13 41.43 -13.33 -11.68
N ALA A 14 42.71 -13.70 -11.82
CA ALA A 14 43.10 -14.98 -12.41
C ALA A 14 42.73 -16.19 -11.52
N LEU A 15 42.79 -16.05 -10.19
CA LEU A 15 42.34 -17.08 -9.25
C LEU A 15 40.81 -17.22 -9.21
N SER A 16 40.05 -16.16 -9.51
CA SER A 16 38.59 -16.24 -9.69
C SER A 16 38.13 -16.83 -11.03
N VAL A 17 39.03 -16.93 -12.02
CA VAL A 17 38.75 -17.52 -13.34
C VAL A 17 38.84 -19.05 -13.34
N MET A 18 39.37 -19.68 -12.28
CA MET A 18 39.53 -21.14 -12.21
C MET A 18 38.42 -21.89 -11.46
N SER A 19 37.30 -21.24 -11.11
CA SER A 19 36.14 -21.94 -10.50
C SER A 19 34.81 -21.77 -11.22
N SER A 20 34.76 -21.13 -12.39
CA SER A 20 33.52 -21.00 -13.16
C SER A 20 33.34 -22.18 -14.12
N GLY A 21 33.04 -23.35 -13.56
CA GLY A 21 32.20 -24.29 -14.28
C GLY A 21 30.88 -23.58 -14.58
N SER A 22 30.54 -23.43 -15.85
CA SER A 22 29.30 -22.81 -16.30
C SER A 22 28.10 -23.62 -15.81
N TRP A 23 27.47 -23.16 -14.73
CA TRP A 23 26.11 -23.56 -14.38
C TRP A 23 25.23 -22.36 -14.70
N SER A 24 24.46 -22.43 -15.79
CA SER A 24 23.33 -21.51 -15.98
C SER A 24 22.37 -21.75 -14.83
N GLU A 25 22.22 -20.77 -13.92
CA GLU A 25 21.26 -20.90 -12.82
C GLU A 25 19.84 -21.03 -13.40
N PRO A 26 19.04 -22.01 -12.92
CA PRO A 26 17.65 -22.15 -13.33
C PRO A 26 16.86 -20.87 -13.03
N LYS A 27 15.96 -20.47 -13.91
CA LYS A 27 15.06 -19.34 -13.68
C LYS A 27 14.05 -19.69 -12.58
N ASP A 28 14.07 -18.93 -11.50
CA ASP A 28 13.12 -19.14 -10.40
C ASP A 28 11.69 -18.70 -10.80
N ILE A 29 10.71 -19.58 -10.58
CA ILE A 29 9.28 -19.28 -10.68
C ILE A 29 8.68 -19.41 -9.28
N ARG A 30 8.34 -18.27 -8.67
CA ARG A 30 7.54 -18.26 -7.46
C ARG A 30 6.08 -18.36 -7.86
N TRP A 31 5.41 -19.42 -7.44
CA TRP A 31 4.04 -19.72 -7.88
C TRP A 31 3.08 -19.64 -6.69
N GLY A 32 2.28 -18.58 -6.65
CA GLY A 32 1.30 -18.36 -5.58
C GLY A 32 0.14 -19.35 -5.67
N THR A 33 -0.24 -19.94 -4.54
CA THR A 33 -1.40 -20.85 -4.41
C THR A 33 -2.26 -20.54 -3.19
N GLY A 34 -3.32 -21.32 -2.95
CA GLY A 34 -4.14 -21.25 -1.74
C GLY A 34 -3.37 -21.63 -0.47
N PRO A 35 -4.02 -21.54 0.72
CA PRO A 35 -3.34 -21.82 1.97
C PRO A 35 -2.99 -23.31 2.08
N VAL A 36 -2.03 -23.62 2.95
CA VAL A 36 -1.70 -25.01 3.29
C VAL A 36 -2.98 -25.75 3.70
N ARG A 37 -3.15 -26.99 3.23
CA ARG A 37 -4.38 -27.83 3.36
C ARG A 37 -5.55 -27.45 2.44
N SER A 38 -5.38 -26.52 1.50
CA SER A 38 -6.33 -26.34 0.40
C SER A 38 -6.07 -27.32 -0.76
N SER A 39 -7.10 -27.60 -1.56
CA SER A 39 -6.96 -28.44 -2.76
C SER A 39 -5.95 -27.87 -3.75
N GLY A 40 -5.97 -26.54 -3.95
CA GLY A 40 -5.03 -25.85 -4.85
C GLY A 40 -3.57 -25.90 -4.40
N HIS A 41 -3.32 -25.84 -3.09
CA HIS A 41 -1.95 -25.98 -2.58
C HIS A 41 -1.40 -27.38 -2.85
N LYS A 42 -2.20 -28.42 -2.54
CA LYS A 42 -1.80 -29.82 -2.76
C LYS A 42 -1.54 -30.10 -4.25
N ALA A 43 -2.48 -29.71 -5.11
CA ALA A 43 -2.36 -29.92 -6.55
C ALA A 43 -1.13 -29.20 -7.14
N LEU A 44 -0.90 -27.93 -6.79
CA LEU A 44 0.26 -27.19 -7.31
C LEU A 44 1.59 -27.77 -6.84
N VAL A 45 1.69 -28.30 -5.61
CA VAL A 45 2.91 -28.98 -5.14
C VAL A 45 3.23 -30.19 -6.02
N VAL A 46 2.21 -30.99 -6.36
CA VAL A 46 2.38 -32.15 -7.27
C VAL A 46 2.85 -31.70 -8.65
N LEU A 47 2.20 -30.69 -9.23
CA LEU A 47 2.58 -30.14 -10.54
C LEU A 47 3.99 -29.52 -10.54
N ALA A 48 4.32 -28.73 -9.52
CA ALA A 48 5.64 -28.10 -9.39
C ALA A 48 6.76 -29.13 -9.28
N ASN A 49 6.55 -30.24 -8.56
CA ASN A 49 7.52 -31.33 -8.46
C ASN A 49 7.78 -32.00 -9.83
N LEU A 50 6.72 -32.25 -10.61
CA LEU A 50 6.86 -32.76 -11.97
C LEU A 50 7.63 -31.77 -12.87
N LEU A 51 7.23 -30.50 -12.87
CA LEU A 51 7.83 -29.49 -13.73
C LEU A 51 9.29 -29.20 -13.35
N ASN A 52 9.64 -29.19 -12.06
CA ASN A 52 11.04 -29.09 -11.60
C ASN A 52 11.92 -30.23 -12.10
N LYS A 53 11.34 -31.42 -12.33
CA LYS A 53 12.05 -32.58 -12.86
C LYS A 53 12.21 -32.51 -14.38
N GLU A 54 11.17 -32.12 -15.10
CA GLU A 54 11.12 -32.17 -16.57
C GLU A 54 11.54 -30.85 -17.26
N MET A 55 11.63 -29.74 -16.52
CA MET A 55 12.07 -28.42 -16.99
C MET A 55 13.28 -27.92 -16.19
N PRO A 56 14.49 -28.47 -16.41
CA PRO A 56 15.68 -28.17 -15.59
C PRO A 56 16.16 -26.72 -15.67
N ASP A 57 15.73 -25.99 -16.70
CA ASP A 57 16.00 -24.55 -16.87
C ASP A 57 15.20 -23.67 -15.90
N TYR A 58 14.27 -24.26 -15.14
CA TYR A 58 13.39 -23.58 -14.21
C TYR A 58 13.45 -24.19 -12.80
N ARG A 59 13.28 -23.34 -11.79
CA ARG A 59 13.10 -23.76 -10.40
C ARG A 59 11.80 -23.18 -9.84
N ILE A 60 10.81 -24.03 -9.69
CA ILE A 60 9.46 -23.66 -9.24
C ILE A 60 9.37 -23.81 -7.72
N SER A 61 9.02 -22.72 -7.05
CA SER A 61 8.73 -22.66 -5.61
C SER A 61 7.27 -22.35 -5.37
N VAL A 62 6.58 -23.19 -4.58
CA VAL A 62 5.15 -23.03 -4.28
C VAL A 62 4.95 -22.13 -3.06
N LEU A 63 4.19 -21.05 -3.22
CA LEU A 63 3.95 -20.04 -2.18
C LEU A 63 2.51 -20.10 -1.67
N PRO A 64 2.26 -20.58 -0.44
CA PRO A 64 0.91 -20.62 0.11
C PRO A 64 0.43 -19.21 0.48
N LEU A 65 -0.68 -18.78 -0.10
CA LEU A 65 -1.33 -17.49 0.13
C LEU A 65 -2.80 -17.68 0.55
N PRO A 66 -3.46 -16.65 1.11
CA PRO A 66 -4.83 -16.79 1.62
C PRO A 66 -5.91 -17.17 0.59
N GLY A 67 -5.65 -17.12 -0.72
CA GLY A 67 -6.61 -17.48 -1.77
C GLY A 67 -6.30 -16.85 -3.13
N ALA A 68 -7.11 -17.16 -4.15
CA ALA A 68 -6.89 -16.76 -5.55
C ALA A 68 -6.78 -15.24 -5.77
N VAL A 69 -7.53 -14.46 -4.98
CA VAL A 69 -7.46 -12.99 -5.08
C VAL A 69 -6.05 -12.49 -4.76
N MET A 70 -5.39 -13.07 -3.75
CA MET A 70 -4.06 -12.64 -3.33
C MET A 70 -2.97 -13.10 -4.30
N THR A 71 -3.12 -14.30 -4.87
CA THR A 71 -2.18 -14.85 -5.85
C THR A 71 -2.24 -14.04 -7.16
N VAL A 72 -3.44 -13.76 -7.68
CA VAL A 72 -3.64 -12.93 -8.89
C VAL A 72 -3.14 -11.51 -8.67
N LYS A 73 -3.45 -10.90 -7.52
CA LYS A 73 -2.95 -9.56 -7.18
C LYS A 73 -1.44 -9.53 -7.04
N GLY A 74 -0.86 -10.45 -6.28
CA GLY A 74 0.59 -10.56 -6.07
C GLY A 74 1.33 -10.78 -7.40
N TYR A 75 0.79 -11.61 -8.29
CA TYR A 75 1.33 -11.73 -9.63
C TYR A 75 1.27 -10.40 -10.39
N SER A 76 0.12 -9.72 -10.37
CA SER A 76 -0.10 -8.47 -11.11
C SER A 76 0.73 -7.30 -10.56
N THR A 77 1.10 -7.32 -9.27
CA THR A 77 2.01 -6.33 -8.64
C THR A 77 3.50 -6.68 -8.79
N GLY A 78 3.81 -7.81 -9.42
CA GLY A 78 5.18 -8.27 -9.66
C GLY A 78 5.83 -8.97 -8.45
N GLU A 79 5.04 -9.43 -7.49
CA GLU A 79 5.55 -10.16 -6.32
C GLU A 79 5.94 -11.60 -6.64
N TYR A 80 5.27 -12.26 -7.60
CA TYR A 80 5.46 -13.68 -7.97
C TYR A 80 5.23 -13.92 -9.46
N GLU A 81 5.90 -14.90 -10.06
CA GLU A 81 5.92 -15.18 -11.51
C GLU A 81 4.75 -16.05 -12.01
N GLY A 82 4.06 -16.74 -11.09
CA GLY A 82 2.83 -17.48 -11.38
C GLY A 82 1.76 -17.28 -10.31
N PHE A 83 0.51 -17.45 -10.70
CA PHE A 83 -0.65 -17.36 -9.81
C PHE A 83 -1.59 -18.57 -9.95
N TYR A 84 -2.31 -18.84 -8.88
CA TYR A 84 -3.46 -19.75 -8.84
C TYR A 84 -4.74 -18.94 -8.98
N GLY A 85 -5.51 -19.13 -10.05
CA GLY A 85 -6.68 -18.32 -10.39
C GLY A 85 -7.95 -19.15 -10.55
N SER A 86 -9.09 -18.52 -10.31
CA SER A 86 -10.40 -19.07 -10.69
C SER A 86 -11.09 -18.14 -11.68
N ASP A 87 -12.03 -18.68 -12.46
CA ASP A 87 -12.91 -17.88 -13.31
C ASP A 87 -13.65 -16.78 -12.52
N ILE A 88 -14.09 -17.05 -11.28
CA ILE A 88 -14.73 -16.07 -10.39
C ILE A 88 -13.80 -14.92 -10.02
N ALA A 89 -12.54 -15.21 -9.69
CA ALA A 89 -11.55 -14.19 -9.37
C ALA A 89 -11.20 -13.36 -10.62
N LEU A 90 -11.07 -14.02 -11.78
CA LEU A 90 -10.80 -13.35 -13.04
C LEU A 90 -11.99 -12.51 -13.53
N GLU A 91 -13.23 -12.90 -13.23
CA GLU A 91 -14.43 -12.11 -13.52
C GLU A 91 -14.49 -10.83 -12.68
N GLU A 92 -14.24 -10.92 -11.38
CA GLU A 92 -14.13 -9.71 -10.52
C GLU A 92 -12.98 -8.82 -10.96
N PHE A 93 -11.86 -9.40 -11.40
CA PHE A 93 -10.74 -8.66 -11.98
C PHE A 93 -11.15 -7.94 -13.28
N ALA A 94 -11.73 -8.66 -14.24
CA ALA A 94 -12.14 -8.14 -15.55
C ALA A 94 -13.09 -6.95 -15.38
N SER A 95 -14.09 -7.10 -14.51
CA SER A 95 -15.11 -6.09 -14.21
C SER A 95 -14.67 -4.99 -13.23
N ASP A 96 -13.43 -5.02 -12.73
CA ASP A 96 -12.93 -4.14 -11.65
C ASP A 96 -13.93 -4.02 -10.48
N SER A 97 -14.50 -5.16 -10.08
CA SER A 97 -15.59 -5.23 -9.11
C SER A 97 -15.22 -6.04 -7.88
N GLY A 98 -16.09 -6.00 -6.87
CA GLY A 98 -15.95 -6.78 -5.64
C GLY A 98 -14.56 -6.68 -5.03
N ARG A 99 -13.87 -7.83 -4.89
CA ARG A 99 -12.56 -7.92 -4.25
C ARG A 99 -11.42 -7.29 -5.07
N PHE A 100 -11.63 -7.01 -6.35
CA PHE A 100 -10.65 -6.37 -7.24
C PHE A 100 -10.91 -4.88 -7.49
N LYS A 101 -12.00 -4.31 -6.97
CA LYS A 101 -12.34 -2.90 -7.20
C LYS A 101 -11.19 -1.92 -6.92
N GLY A 102 -10.82 -1.12 -7.91
CA GLY A 102 -9.72 -0.16 -7.87
C GLY A 102 -8.35 -0.83 -7.73
N PHE A 103 -8.20 -2.09 -8.16
CA PHE A 103 -6.92 -2.79 -8.14
C PHE A 103 -6.11 -2.55 -9.42
N LYS A 104 -6.77 -2.35 -10.57
CA LYS A 104 -6.08 -2.18 -11.86
C LYS A 104 -4.99 -1.09 -11.81
N GLN A 105 -5.23 -0.01 -11.04
CA GLN A 105 -4.30 1.10 -10.77
C GLN A 105 -2.97 0.71 -10.11
N LYS A 106 -2.89 -0.49 -9.52
CA LYS A 106 -1.72 -0.97 -8.79
C LYS A 106 -0.96 -2.06 -9.56
N MET A 107 -1.44 -2.44 -10.75
CA MET A 107 -0.83 -3.51 -11.52
C MET A 107 0.39 -3.02 -12.28
N LYS A 108 1.43 -3.83 -12.26
CA LYS A 108 2.60 -3.72 -13.15
C LYS A 108 2.41 -4.55 -14.42
N ARG A 109 1.63 -5.63 -14.34
CA ARG A 109 1.32 -6.54 -15.47
C ARG A 109 -0.08 -7.13 -15.32
N PRO A 110 -0.80 -7.39 -16.44
CA PRO A 110 -2.10 -8.04 -16.39
C PRO A 110 -1.95 -9.55 -16.11
N PRO A 111 -2.90 -10.19 -15.39
CA PRO A 111 -3.00 -11.64 -15.33
C PRO A 111 -3.27 -12.21 -16.72
N VAL A 112 -2.75 -13.40 -16.98
CA VAL A 112 -2.83 -14.08 -18.28
C VAL A 112 -3.22 -15.53 -18.05
N GLN A 113 -4.09 -16.06 -18.90
CA GLN A 113 -4.52 -17.46 -18.87
C GLN A 113 -3.52 -18.31 -19.63
N SER A 114 -2.94 -19.31 -18.96
CA SER A 114 -1.91 -20.20 -19.53
C SER A 114 -2.19 -21.67 -19.26
N PHE A 115 -2.86 -22.04 -18.16
CA PHE A 115 -3.22 -23.43 -17.90
C PHE A 115 -4.37 -23.60 -16.89
N TRP A 116 -5.45 -24.24 -17.35
CA TRP A 116 -6.60 -24.64 -16.52
C TRP A 116 -6.47 -26.10 -16.06
N ALA A 117 -6.56 -26.36 -14.76
CA ALA A 117 -6.22 -27.67 -14.19
C ALA A 117 -7.42 -28.56 -13.87
N TYR A 118 -8.50 -27.99 -13.32
CA TYR A 118 -9.69 -28.72 -12.87
C TYR A 118 -10.83 -27.75 -12.52
N THR A 119 -12.01 -28.28 -12.20
CA THR A 119 -13.09 -27.52 -11.57
C THR A 119 -13.12 -27.72 -10.05
N LEU A 120 -13.64 -26.73 -9.32
CA LEU A 120 -14.13 -26.95 -7.96
C LEU A 120 -15.66 -26.95 -8.01
N GLU A 121 -16.28 -27.92 -7.35
CA GLU A 121 -17.74 -28.06 -7.31
C GLU A 121 -18.23 -27.73 -5.90
N VAL A 122 -18.97 -26.63 -5.71
CA VAL A 122 -19.39 -26.15 -4.38
C VAL A 122 -20.85 -26.43 -4.07
N GLY A 123 -21.14 -26.74 -2.81
CA GLY A 123 -22.50 -26.94 -2.30
C GLY A 123 -22.55 -26.80 -0.79
N LEU A 124 -23.61 -27.35 -0.19
CA LEU A 124 -23.91 -27.22 1.23
C LEU A 124 -24.06 -28.60 1.88
N ALA A 125 -23.71 -28.65 3.16
CA ALA A 125 -23.98 -29.78 4.04
C ALA A 125 -24.60 -29.31 5.34
N ILE A 126 -25.35 -30.20 5.97
CA ILE A 126 -25.97 -30.02 7.28
C ILE A 126 -25.61 -31.21 8.17
N LYS A 127 -25.82 -31.10 9.48
CA LYS A 127 -25.71 -32.26 10.38
C LYS A 127 -26.68 -33.36 9.92
N ALA A 128 -26.25 -34.62 9.86
CA ALA A 128 -27.07 -35.72 9.32
C ALA A 128 -28.40 -35.88 10.09
N SER A 129 -28.37 -35.67 11.41
CA SER A 129 -29.58 -35.69 12.26
C SER A 129 -30.61 -34.58 11.96
N ASN A 130 -30.28 -33.60 11.11
CA ASN A 130 -31.16 -32.48 10.76
C ASN A 130 -31.84 -32.65 9.39
N GLN A 131 -31.65 -33.78 8.69
CA GLN A 131 -32.26 -34.03 7.37
C GLN A 131 -33.80 -33.93 7.38
N ASP A 132 -34.46 -34.24 8.49
CA ASP A 132 -35.91 -34.09 8.62
C ASP A 132 -36.36 -32.62 8.70
N LYS A 133 -35.46 -31.72 9.14
CA LYS A 133 -35.75 -30.30 9.43
C LYS A 133 -35.29 -29.35 8.33
N ILE A 134 -34.26 -29.72 7.57
CA ILE A 134 -33.65 -28.89 6.52
C ILE A 134 -33.52 -29.77 5.27
N LYS A 135 -34.38 -29.55 4.28
CA LYS A 135 -34.51 -30.40 3.09
C LYS A 135 -33.99 -29.74 1.82
N THR A 136 -34.04 -28.41 1.75
CA THR A 136 -33.62 -27.63 0.57
C THR A 136 -32.67 -26.50 0.95
N TRP A 137 -32.09 -25.80 -0.03
CA TRP A 137 -31.26 -24.63 0.25
C TRP A 137 -32.09 -23.48 0.83
N GLY A 138 -33.35 -23.35 0.44
CA GLY A 138 -34.30 -22.37 0.95
C GLY A 138 -34.54 -22.44 2.46
N ASP A 139 -34.51 -23.64 3.04
CA ASP A 139 -34.70 -23.89 4.47
C ASP A 139 -33.58 -23.30 5.36
N LEU A 140 -32.47 -22.86 4.76
CA LEU A 140 -31.38 -22.18 5.44
C LEU A 140 -31.63 -20.69 5.70
N THR A 141 -32.74 -20.14 5.21
CA THR A 141 -33.10 -18.74 5.46
C THR A 141 -33.24 -18.48 6.96
N GLY A 142 -32.54 -17.45 7.46
CA GLY A 142 -32.47 -17.10 8.88
C GLY A 142 -31.59 -17.99 9.75
N ARG A 143 -31.05 -19.10 9.23
CA ARG A 143 -30.18 -20.02 9.99
C ARG A 143 -28.72 -19.60 9.95
N LYS A 144 -27.94 -20.03 10.96
CA LYS A 144 -26.50 -19.77 11.00
C LYS A 144 -25.76 -20.73 10.06
N VAL A 145 -25.18 -20.20 8.98
CA VAL A 145 -24.50 -21.04 7.97
C VAL A 145 -23.09 -20.53 7.72
N TYR A 146 -22.14 -21.45 7.64
CA TYR A 146 -20.78 -21.17 7.24
C TYR A 146 -20.58 -21.49 5.76
N THR A 147 -20.67 -20.48 4.90
CA THR A 147 -20.47 -20.64 3.44
C THR A 147 -18.99 -20.64 3.03
N GLY A 148 -18.06 -20.71 3.98
CA GLY A 148 -16.62 -20.73 3.77
C GLY A 148 -15.91 -19.43 4.21
N PRO A 149 -14.56 -19.38 4.15
CA PRO A 149 -13.82 -18.18 4.48
C PRO A 149 -14.17 -17.00 3.56
N LEU A 150 -14.27 -15.78 4.12
CA LEU A 150 -14.53 -14.56 3.36
C LEU A 150 -13.68 -14.37 2.08
N PRO A 151 -12.37 -14.66 2.05
CA PRO A 151 -11.56 -14.44 0.85
C PRO A 151 -11.70 -15.51 -0.23
N PHE A 152 -12.40 -16.63 0.02
CA PHE A 152 -12.43 -17.77 -0.89
C PHE A 152 -13.47 -17.60 -2.01
N ASP A 153 -13.09 -17.99 -3.22
CA ASP A 153 -14.00 -17.98 -4.39
C ASP A 153 -15.11 -19.01 -4.24
N THR A 154 -14.83 -20.13 -3.56
CA THR A 154 -15.84 -21.17 -3.27
C THR A 154 -17.02 -20.61 -2.48
N ARG A 155 -16.73 -19.72 -1.51
CA ARG A 155 -17.77 -18.96 -0.80
C ARG A 155 -18.54 -18.06 -1.75
N LEU A 156 -17.85 -17.23 -2.52
CA LEU A 156 -18.51 -16.24 -3.38
C LEU A 156 -19.42 -16.91 -4.42
N LYS A 157 -18.99 -18.02 -5.01
CA LYS A 157 -19.78 -18.83 -5.94
C LYS A 157 -21.07 -19.32 -5.28
N LEU A 158 -20.98 -19.87 -4.07
CA LEU A 158 -22.12 -20.38 -3.31
C LEU A 158 -23.07 -19.25 -2.90
N GLU A 159 -22.55 -18.13 -2.41
CA GLU A 159 -23.32 -16.94 -2.01
C GLU A 159 -24.08 -16.33 -3.20
N ARG A 160 -23.46 -16.26 -4.38
CA ARG A 160 -24.13 -15.80 -5.61
C ARG A 160 -25.32 -16.70 -5.97
N ALA A 161 -25.16 -18.02 -5.81
CA ALA A 161 -26.25 -18.97 -6.06
C ALA A 161 -27.37 -18.86 -5.00
N LEU A 162 -27.04 -18.75 -3.72
CA LEU A 162 -28.03 -18.56 -2.65
C LEU A 162 -28.79 -17.23 -2.82
N SER A 163 -28.09 -16.16 -3.17
CA SER A 163 -28.70 -14.86 -3.47
C SER A 163 -29.61 -14.93 -4.71
N ALA A 164 -29.21 -15.68 -5.74
CA ALA A 164 -30.02 -15.93 -6.92
C ALA A 164 -31.33 -16.68 -6.59
N LEU A 165 -31.33 -17.51 -5.56
CA LEU A 165 -32.52 -18.19 -5.04
C LEU A 165 -33.32 -17.36 -4.03
N GLY A 166 -32.80 -16.21 -3.59
CA GLY A 166 -33.42 -15.38 -2.54
C GLY A 166 -33.23 -15.91 -1.12
N VAL A 167 -32.32 -16.87 -0.92
CA VAL A 167 -32.02 -17.46 0.40
C VAL A 167 -31.19 -16.49 1.24
N LYS A 168 -31.77 -16.01 2.33
CA LYS A 168 -31.13 -15.05 3.26
C LYS A 168 -30.71 -15.75 4.55
N HIS A 169 -29.56 -16.41 4.53
CA HIS A 169 -29.00 -17.06 5.72
C HIS A 169 -28.18 -16.07 6.58
N ASN A 170 -27.92 -16.41 7.84
CA ASN A 170 -27.04 -15.67 8.74
C ASN A 170 -25.61 -16.21 8.62
N TYR A 171 -24.77 -15.53 7.84
CA TYR A 171 -23.37 -15.92 7.67
C TYR A 171 -22.62 -15.91 9.00
N THR A 172 -21.98 -17.03 9.35
CA THR A 172 -21.16 -17.16 10.57
C THR A 172 -19.75 -17.57 10.16
N GLN A 173 -18.75 -16.70 10.36
CA GLN A 173 -17.35 -17.01 10.07
C GLN A 173 -16.79 -18.00 11.08
N VAL A 174 -16.19 -19.08 10.59
CA VAL A 174 -15.59 -20.15 11.39
C VAL A 174 -14.15 -20.41 10.96
N ASP A 175 -13.31 -20.87 11.89
CA ASP A 175 -11.98 -21.40 11.55
C ASP A 175 -12.13 -22.81 10.96
N LEU A 176 -11.41 -23.09 9.87
CA LEU A 176 -11.49 -24.36 9.14
C LEU A 176 -11.25 -25.58 10.05
N SER A 177 -10.36 -25.45 11.05
CA SER A 177 -10.04 -26.54 11.97
C SER A 177 -11.16 -26.85 12.97
N THR A 178 -12.10 -25.93 13.16
CA THR A 178 -13.20 -26.06 14.13
C THR A 178 -14.56 -26.23 13.47
N THR A 179 -14.68 -26.10 12.15
CA THR A 179 -15.95 -26.15 11.42
C THR A 179 -16.76 -27.40 11.75
N GLY A 180 -16.12 -28.58 11.80
CA GLY A 180 -16.80 -29.83 12.15
C GLY A 180 -17.40 -29.80 13.57
N SER A 181 -16.61 -29.42 14.57
CA SER A 181 -17.08 -29.31 15.97
C SER A 181 -18.19 -28.26 16.16
N GLN A 182 -18.17 -27.18 15.36
CA GLN A 182 -19.21 -26.15 15.42
C GLN A 182 -20.52 -26.59 14.77
N LEU A 183 -20.45 -27.40 13.71
CA LEU A 183 -21.63 -28.05 13.15
C LEU A 183 -22.19 -29.10 14.12
N GLU A 184 -21.32 -29.87 14.78
CA GLU A 184 -21.74 -30.89 15.77
C GLU A 184 -22.49 -30.26 16.95
N SER A 185 -21.95 -29.17 17.50
CA SER A 185 -22.54 -28.44 18.63
C SER A 185 -23.79 -27.62 18.27
N GLY A 186 -24.12 -27.48 16.99
CA GLY A 186 -25.22 -26.63 16.52
C GLY A 186 -24.92 -25.13 16.56
N ALA A 187 -23.66 -24.72 16.78
CA ALA A 187 -23.24 -23.33 16.67
C ALA A 187 -23.43 -22.78 15.24
N ILE A 188 -23.29 -23.65 14.24
CA ILE A 188 -23.75 -23.47 12.86
C ILE A 188 -24.68 -24.63 12.50
N GLU A 189 -25.64 -24.37 11.62
CA GLU A 189 -26.65 -25.35 11.17
C GLU A 189 -26.38 -25.87 9.76
N GLY A 190 -25.47 -25.21 9.03
CA GLY A 190 -24.97 -25.66 7.73
C GLY A 190 -23.55 -25.18 7.47
N MET A 191 -22.83 -25.93 6.62
CA MET A 191 -21.48 -25.60 6.19
C MET A 191 -21.33 -25.79 4.68
N ILE A 192 -20.42 -25.06 4.05
CA ILE A 192 -19.99 -25.31 2.67
C ILE A 192 -19.29 -26.68 2.57
N ILE A 193 -19.56 -27.39 1.48
CA ILE A 193 -18.78 -28.53 1.03
C ILE A 193 -18.33 -28.29 -0.41
N TYR A 194 -17.21 -28.87 -0.79
CA TYR A 194 -16.78 -28.85 -2.18
C TYR A 194 -15.82 -29.98 -2.51
N THR A 195 -15.83 -30.38 -3.78
CA THR A 195 -14.88 -31.31 -4.38
C THR A 195 -13.94 -30.60 -5.34
N ALA A 196 -12.80 -31.22 -5.61
CA ALA A 196 -11.86 -30.82 -6.65
C ALA A 196 -11.84 -31.88 -7.74
N GLY A 197 -12.11 -31.46 -8.97
CA GLY A 197 -12.20 -32.32 -10.15
C GLY A 197 -13.17 -33.48 -9.95
N GLU A 198 -14.27 -33.27 -9.23
CA GLU A 198 -15.33 -34.27 -8.97
C GLU A 198 -14.87 -35.55 -8.25
N THR A 199 -13.64 -35.59 -7.71
CA THR A 199 -13.02 -36.85 -7.24
C THR A 199 -12.65 -36.87 -5.76
N GLN A 200 -12.40 -35.71 -5.15
CA GLN A 200 -11.99 -35.65 -3.75
C GLN A 200 -12.42 -34.32 -3.10
N PRO A 201 -12.76 -34.32 -1.79
CA PRO A 201 -13.02 -33.09 -1.06
C PRO A 201 -11.71 -32.40 -0.68
N ALA A 202 -11.79 -31.16 -0.23
CA ALA A 202 -10.63 -30.50 0.38
C ALA A 202 -10.19 -31.19 1.67
N PRO A 203 -8.88 -31.20 2.01
CA PRO A 203 -8.36 -31.81 3.23
C PRO A 203 -9.10 -31.38 4.52
N TRP A 204 -9.46 -30.10 4.65
CA TRP A 204 -10.18 -29.60 5.83
C TRP A 204 -11.61 -30.16 5.94
N ILE A 205 -12.27 -30.51 4.83
CA ILE A 205 -13.61 -31.15 4.85
C ILE A 205 -13.46 -32.60 5.32
N THR A 206 -12.39 -33.28 4.90
CA THR A 206 -12.03 -34.60 5.43
C THR A 206 -11.77 -34.53 6.94
N GLU A 207 -11.02 -33.53 7.41
CA GLU A 207 -10.80 -33.29 8.85
C GLU A 207 -12.12 -32.98 9.59
N ALA A 208 -12.97 -32.12 9.04
CA ALA A 208 -14.27 -31.79 9.63
C ALA A 208 -15.19 -33.03 9.74
N SER A 209 -15.11 -33.93 8.76
CA SER A 209 -15.87 -35.18 8.73
C SER A 209 -15.53 -36.13 9.88
N LEU A 210 -14.37 -35.97 10.52
CA LEU A 210 -14.00 -36.75 11.71
C LEU A 210 -14.70 -36.26 12.98
N ALA A 211 -15.17 -35.00 12.99
CA ALA A 211 -15.77 -34.38 14.16
C ALA A 211 -17.31 -34.36 14.14
N VAL A 212 -17.93 -34.52 12.97
CA VAL A 212 -19.39 -34.47 12.78
C VAL A 212 -19.84 -35.38 11.65
N ASP A 213 -20.94 -36.09 11.87
CA ASP A 213 -21.66 -36.77 10.81
C ASP A 213 -22.58 -35.77 10.08
N TRP A 214 -22.35 -35.58 8.79
CA TRP A 214 -23.03 -34.57 7.98
C TRP A 214 -23.60 -35.19 6.70
N ALA A 215 -24.71 -34.61 6.24
CA ALA A 215 -25.39 -34.96 5.01
C ALA A 215 -25.24 -33.83 3.97
N ALA A 216 -25.01 -34.18 2.71
CA ALA A 216 -25.04 -33.19 1.64
C ALA A 216 -26.49 -32.69 1.45
N LEU A 217 -26.66 -31.38 1.42
CA LEU A 217 -27.95 -30.72 1.25
C LEU A 217 -28.12 -30.35 -0.23
N ASN A 218 -29.04 -31.01 -0.91
CA ASN A 218 -29.34 -30.74 -2.31
C ASN A 218 -30.41 -29.65 -2.46
N PRO A 219 -30.31 -28.81 -3.51
CA PRO A 219 -31.39 -27.90 -3.87
C PRO A 219 -32.62 -28.66 -4.38
N SER A 220 -33.81 -28.08 -4.21
CA SER A 220 -35.05 -28.62 -4.76
C SER A 220 -35.09 -28.55 -6.29
N ALA A 221 -36.00 -29.30 -6.93
CA ALA A 221 -36.16 -29.25 -8.39
C ALA A 221 -36.45 -27.82 -8.91
N ASP A 222 -37.23 -27.04 -8.16
CA ASP A 222 -37.56 -25.64 -8.50
C ASP A 222 -36.35 -24.71 -8.31
N GLU A 223 -35.54 -24.94 -7.27
CA GLU A 223 -34.30 -24.21 -7.03
C GLU A 223 -33.29 -24.50 -8.16
N VAL A 224 -33.13 -25.76 -8.57
CA VAL A 224 -32.28 -26.16 -9.70
C VAL A 224 -32.74 -25.48 -10.99
N ALA A 225 -34.04 -25.49 -11.28
CA ALA A 225 -34.59 -24.83 -12.47
C ALA A 225 -34.33 -23.31 -12.45
N THR A 226 -34.48 -22.69 -11.28
CA THR A 226 -34.23 -21.25 -11.08
C THR A 226 -32.74 -20.90 -11.27
N LEU A 227 -31.84 -21.70 -10.70
CA LEU A 227 -30.39 -21.53 -10.86
C LEU A 227 -29.96 -21.66 -12.32
N LYS A 228 -30.45 -22.69 -13.04
CA LYS A 228 -30.19 -22.86 -14.48
C LYS A 228 -30.69 -21.68 -15.30
N LYS A 229 -31.90 -21.18 -15.02
CA LYS A 229 -32.46 -19.98 -15.68
C LYS A 229 -31.60 -18.73 -15.43
N LYS A 230 -30.94 -18.65 -14.28
CA LYS A 230 -30.01 -17.56 -13.91
C LYS A 230 -28.56 -17.82 -14.36
N GLY A 231 -28.33 -18.82 -15.21
CA GLY A 231 -27.02 -19.09 -15.83
C GLY A 231 -26.06 -19.93 -14.98
N PHE A 232 -26.50 -20.50 -13.86
CA PHE A 232 -25.67 -21.42 -13.08
C PHE A 232 -25.67 -22.82 -13.70
N GLN A 233 -24.48 -23.40 -13.84
CA GLN A 233 -24.32 -24.82 -14.11
C GLN A 233 -24.39 -25.59 -12.80
N LEU A 234 -24.97 -26.79 -12.83
CA LEU A 234 -25.00 -27.72 -11.71
C LEU A 234 -24.55 -29.09 -12.19
N ILE A 235 -23.83 -29.81 -11.33
CA ILE A 235 -23.37 -31.17 -11.57
C ILE A 235 -23.72 -32.06 -10.39
N ASP A 236 -24.03 -33.32 -10.66
CA ASP A 236 -24.31 -34.32 -9.65
C ASP A 236 -23.03 -35.12 -9.38
N VAL A 237 -22.43 -34.92 -8.21
CA VAL A 237 -21.22 -35.61 -7.77
C VAL A 237 -21.59 -36.85 -6.95
N PRO A 238 -21.02 -38.03 -7.24
CA PRO A 238 -21.33 -39.25 -6.50
C PRO A 238 -20.74 -39.23 -5.07
N PRO A 239 -21.38 -39.89 -4.09
CA PRO A 239 -20.86 -40.01 -2.71
C PRO A 239 -19.43 -40.52 -2.61
N SER A 240 -19.01 -41.39 -3.54
CA SER A 240 -17.65 -41.93 -3.61
C SER A 240 -16.57 -40.83 -3.70
N ALA A 241 -16.89 -39.69 -4.31
CA ALA A 241 -15.98 -38.55 -4.40
C ALA A 241 -15.65 -37.94 -3.03
N PHE A 242 -16.56 -38.01 -2.05
CA PHE A 242 -16.34 -37.51 -0.70
C PHE A 242 -15.58 -38.49 0.20
N ARG A 243 -15.41 -39.74 -0.25
CA ARG A 243 -14.80 -40.86 0.50
C ARG A 243 -15.48 -41.12 1.85
N ARG A 244 -16.77 -40.83 1.94
CA ARG A 244 -17.65 -41.08 3.09
C ARG A 244 -19.10 -41.17 2.63
N ASP A 245 -19.97 -41.65 3.51
CA ASP A 245 -21.41 -41.50 3.31
C ASP A 245 -21.81 -40.03 3.48
N VAL A 246 -22.59 -39.52 2.53
CA VAL A 246 -23.15 -38.16 2.52
C VAL A 246 -24.67 -38.18 2.66
N HIS A 247 -25.26 -39.34 2.96
CA HIS A 247 -26.69 -39.55 3.24
C HIS A 247 -27.62 -39.12 2.10
N THR A 248 -27.12 -39.15 0.87
CA THR A 248 -27.87 -38.91 -0.38
C THR A 248 -27.21 -39.69 -1.51
N PRO A 249 -27.97 -40.20 -2.51
CA PRO A 249 -27.39 -40.91 -3.65
C PRO A 249 -26.48 -40.04 -4.53
N LYS A 250 -26.59 -38.71 -4.44
CA LYS A 250 -25.77 -37.74 -5.18
C LYS A 250 -25.75 -36.39 -4.47
N ALA A 251 -24.66 -35.65 -4.60
CA ALA A 251 -24.56 -34.26 -4.15
C ALA A 251 -24.60 -33.33 -5.36
N THR A 252 -25.60 -32.45 -5.45
CA THR A 252 -25.73 -31.48 -6.54
C THR A 252 -24.95 -30.22 -6.20
N LEU A 253 -23.88 -29.96 -6.95
CA LEU A 253 -22.88 -28.92 -6.69
C LEU A 253 -22.74 -27.96 -7.87
N LEU A 254 -22.13 -26.80 -7.63
CA LEU A 254 -21.91 -25.73 -8.61
C LEU A 254 -20.44 -25.74 -9.07
N PRO A 255 -20.13 -26.23 -10.29
CA PRO A 255 -18.77 -26.21 -10.82
C PRO A 255 -18.33 -24.80 -11.23
N PHE A 256 -17.02 -24.57 -11.16
CA PHE A 256 -16.33 -23.40 -11.72
C PHE A 256 -14.84 -23.72 -11.91
N TYR A 257 -14.18 -23.04 -12.85
CA TYR A 257 -12.84 -23.41 -13.33
C TYR A 257 -11.71 -22.88 -12.45
N TRP A 258 -10.63 -23.66 -12.36
CA TRP A 258 -9.39 -23.33 -11.66
C TRP A 258 -8.14 -23.61 -12.48
N GLY A 259 -7.21 -22.67 -12.44
CA GLY A 259 -5.98 -22.69 -13.22
C GLY A 259 -4.74 -22.42 -12.38
N PHE A 260 -3.62 -22.96 -12.87
CA PHE A 260 -2.28 -22.59 -12.42
C PHE A 260 -1.63 -21.85 -13.55
N ASP A 261 -1.55 -20.54 -13.43
CA ASP A 261 -1.16 -19.68 -14.52
C ASP A 261 0.24 -19.08 -14.32
N VAL A 262 1.02 -19.06 -15.39
CA VAL A 262 2.30 -18.37 -15.50
C VAL A 262 2.15 -17.10 -16.33
N GLY A 263 2.95 -16.10 -15.99
CA GLY A 263 2.87 -14.79 -16.62
C GLY A 263 3.43 -14.70 -18.03
N SER A 264 3.16 -13.54 -18.66
CA SER A 264 3.72 -13.12 -19.96
C SER A 264 5.24 -13.06 -20.01
N ASP A 265 5.91 -13.10 -18.86
CA ASP A 265 7.37 -13.09 -18.74
C ASP A 265 7.99 -14.46 -19.04
N MET A 266 7.19 -15.52 -19.02
CA MET A 266 7.60 -16.84 -19.48
C MET A 266 7.47 -16.91 -21.01
N PRO A 267 8.53 -17.24 -21.76
CA PRO A 267 8.47 -17.31 -23.22
C PRO A 267 7.38 -18.25 -23.73
N ALA A 268 6.79 -17.92 -24.88
CA ALA A 268 5.71 -18.69 -25.48
C ALA A 268 6.09 -20.16 -25.71
N ASP A 269 7.33 -20.42 -26.13
CA ASP A 269 7.84 -21.77 -26.35
C ASP A 269 8.01 -22.56 -25.05
N ASP A 270 8.36 -21.90 -23.95
CA ASP A 270 8.52 -22.54 -22.64
C ASP A 270 7.15 -22.89 -22.04
N VAL A 271 6.14 -22.02 -22.20
CA VAL A 271 4.76 -22.34 -21.79
C VAL A 271 4.16 -23.45 -22.67
N TYR A 272 4.43 -23.42 -23.98
CA TYR A 272 4.05 -24.53 -24.86
C TYR A 272 4.69 -25.85 -24.41
N LYS A 273 6.00 -25.86 -24.13
CA LYS A 273 6.72 -27.03 -23.59
C LYS A 273 6.13 -27.51 -22.26
N MET A 274 5.83 -26.58 -21.35
CA MET A 274 5.17 -26.88 -20.08
C MET A 274 3.83 -27.62 -20.31
N LEU A 275 2.99 -27.12 -21.21
CA LEU A 275 1.70 -27.75 -21.53
C LEU A 275 1.87 -29.14 -22.14
N THR A 276 2.82 -29.33 -23.05
CA THR A 276 3.12 -30.65 -23.63
C THR A 276 3.62 -31.65 -22.58
N ILE A 277 4.42 -31.21 -21.61
CA ILE A 277 4.87 -32.04 -20.48
C ILE A 277 3.68 -32.43 -19.60
N ILE A 278 2.82 -31.48 -19.25
CA ILE A 278 1.62 -31.74 -18.43
C ILE A 278 0.70 -32.74 -19.13
N GLU A 279 0.47 -32.56 -20.43
CA GLU A 279 -0.34 -33.49 -21.24
C GLU A 279 0.24 -34.90 -21.25
N LYS A 280 1.55 -35.03 -21.47
CA LYS A 280 2.26 -36.32 -21.50
C LYS A 280 2.18 -37.06 -20.16
N HIS A 281 2.23 -36.32 -19.04
CA HIS A 281 2.23 -36.87 -17.69
C HIS A 281 0.86 -36.77 -16.99
N SER A 282 -0.23 -36.51 -17.72
CA SER A 282 -1.55 -36.30 -17.13
C SER A 282 -2.07 -37.50 -16.34
N ALA A 283 -1.76 -38.72 -16.80
CA ALA A 283 -2.10 -39.95 -16.08
C ALA A 283 -1.33 -40.11 -14.76
N GLU A 284 -0.05 -39.73 -14.74
CA GLU A 284 0.79 -39.72 -13.52
C GLU A 284 0.29 -38.66 -12.54
N LEU A 285 -0.01 -37.46 -13.04
CA LEU A 285 -0.59 -36.37 -12.24
C LEU A 285 -1.92 -36.78 -11.61
N ALA A 286 -2.80 -37.46 -12.34
CA ALA A 286 -4.08 -37.95 -11.82
C ALA A 286 -3.93 -39.06 -10.76
N GLN A 287 -2.86 -39.85 -10.81
CA GLN A 287 -2.55 -40.84 -9.76
C GLN A 287 -2.04 -40.17 -8.48
N LEU A 288 -1.18 -39.14 -8.61
CA LEU A 288 -0.63 -38.40 -7.47
C LEU A 288 -1.68 -37.46 -6.83
N ASP A 289 -2.49 -36.81 -7.67
CA ASP A 289 -3.63 -36.03 -7.24
C ASP A 289 -4.84 -36.23 -8.19
N PRO A 290 -5.91 -36.92 -7.71
CA PRO A 290 -7.11 -37.20 -8.50
C PRO A 290 -7.81 -35.98 -9.12
N SER A 291 -7.56 -34.76 -8.62
CA SER A 291 -8.15 -33.56 -9.23
C SER A 291 -7.73 -33.36 -10.69
N TYR A 292 -6.55 -33.86 -11.10
CA TYR A 292 -6.08 -33.80 -12.49
C TYR A 292 -6.77 -34.80 -13.44
N SER A 293 -7.71 -35.62 -12.95
CA SER A 293 -8.45 -36.56 -13.81
C SER A 293 -9.23 -35.88 -14.95
N GLN A 294 -9.69 -34.64 -14.75
CA GLN A 294 -10.47 -33.90 -15.76
C GLN A 294 -9.65 -33.43 -16.97
N ILE A 295 -8.34 -33.20 -16.83
CA ILE A 295 -7.49 -32.88 -17.99
C ILE A 295 -7.22 -34.13 -18.84
N GLY A 296 -7.03 -35.30 -18.20
CA GLY A 296 -6.93 -36.59 -18.87
C GLY A 296 -5.92 -36.65 -20.04
N SER A 297 -6.06 -37.65 -20.91
CA SER A 297 -5.22 -37.81 -22.11
C SER A 297 -5.54 -36.81 -23.23
N LYS A 298 -6.63 -36.05 -23.09
CA LYS A 298 -7.10 -35.04 -24.05
C LYS A 298 -7.20 -33.65 -23.41
N MET A 299 -6.11 -33.21 -22.79
CA MET A 299 -6.05 -31.96 -22.02
C MET A 299 -6.56 -30.74 -22.81
N TRP A 300 -6.35 -30.70 -24.12
CA TRP A 300 -6.80 -29.62 -24.99
C TRP A 300 -8.33 -29.45 -25.01
N GLU A 301 -9.12 -30.51 -24.84
CA GLU A 301 -10.58 -30.40 -24.77
C GLU A 301 -11.02 -29.68 -23.48
N PHE A 302 -10.33 -29.92 -22.37
CA PHE A 302 -10.59 -29.23 -21.10
C PHE A 302 -10.17 -27.76 -21.16
N GLN A 303 -8.97 -27.46 -21.69
CA GLN A 303 -8.52 -26.07 -21.91
C GLN A 303 -9.51 -25.29 -22.78
N LYS A 304 -10.01 -25.91 -23.86
CA LYS A 304 -11.00 -25.30 -24.75
C LYS A 304 -12.29 -24.96 -23.98
N LYS A 305 -12.83 -25.91 -23.21
CA LYS A 305 -14.06 -25.69 -22.42
C LYS A 305 -13.89 -24.57 -21.39
N ALA A 306 -12.73 -24.50 -20.74
CA ALA A 306 -12.41 -23.40 -19.83
C ALA A 306 -12.37 -22.06 -20.57
N LEU A 307 -11.63 -21.96 -21.68
CA LEU A 307 -11.54 -20.72 -22.47
C LEU A 307 -12.87 -20.31 -23.11
N ASP A 308 -13.76 -21.25 -23.47
CA ASP A 308 -15.11 -20.90 -23.92
C ASP A 308 -15.90 -20.16 -22.82
N ALA A 309 -15.62 -20.43 -21.54
CA ALA A 309 -16.22 -19.73 -20.41
C ALA A 309 -15.42 -18.50 -19.95
N THR A 310 -14.11 -18.45 -20.18
CA THR A 310 -13.21 -17.47 -19.54
C THR A 310 -12.42 -16.58 -20.50
N SER A 311 -12.50 -16.79 -21.82
CA SER A 311 -11.68 -16.07 -22.81
C SER A 311 -11.83 -14.55 -22.73
N GLU A 312 -12.99 -14.05 -22.32
CA GLU A 312 -13.24 -12.60 -22.19
C GLU A 312 -12.67 -11.97 -20.90
N LEU A 313 -12.20 -12.79 -19.94
CA LEU A 313 -11.86 -12.32 -18.59
C LEU A 313 -10.47 -11.71 -18.50
N CYS A 314 -9.48 -12.28 -19.19
CA CYS A 314 -8.12 -11.73 -19.28
C CYS A 314 -7.36 -12.34 -20.47
N PRO A 315 -6.24 -11.72 -20.90
CA PRO A 315 -5.47 -12.18 -22.06
C PRO A 315 -5.07 -13.67 -22.00
N ILE A 316 -4.90 -14.29 -23.16
CA ILE A 316 -4.50 -15.68 -23.32
C ILE A 316 -3.01 -15.74 -23.65
N HIS A 317 -2.27 -16.58 -22.95
CA HIS A 317 -0.83 -16.70 -23.14
C HIS A 317 -0.51 -17.19 -24.55
N PRO A 318 0.45 -16.59 -25.28
CA PRO A 318 0.79 -17.02 -26.65
C PRO A 318 1.21 -18.50 -26.73
N GLY A 319 1.83 -19.04 -25.69
CA GLY A 319 2.16 -20.46 -25.59
C GLY A 319 0.95 -21.39 -25.50
N LEU A 320 -0.09 -21.00 -24.75
CA LEU A 320 -1.36 -21.74 -24.71
C LEU A 320 -2.09 -21.65 -26.05
N ALA A 321 -2.08 -20.47 -26.69
CA ALA A 321 -2.63 -20.30 -28.02
C ALA A 321 -1.93 -21.17 -29.06
N LYS A 322 -0.59 -21.22 -29.03
CA LYS A 322 0.22 -22.11 -29.87
C LYS A 322 -0.17 -23.59 -29.67
N TYR A 323 -0.25 -24.03 -28.41
CA TYR A 323 -0.65 -25.39 -28.06
C TYR A 323 -2.04 -25.76 -28.62
N LEU A 324 -3.04 -24.89 -28.47
CA LEU A 324 -4.40 -25.16 -28.94
C LEU A 324 -4.56 -25.07 -30.47
N ARG A 325 -3.78 -24.20 -31.13
CA ARG A 325 -3.74 -24.12 -32.61
C ARG A 325 -3.18 -25.41 -33.20
N GLU A 326 -2.12 -25.95 -32.62
CA GLU A 326 -1.56 -27.24 -33.05
C GLU A 326 -2.53 -28.40 -32.88
N LYS A 327 -3.31 -28.40 -31.79
CA LYS A 327 -4.34 -29.42 -31.54
C LYS A 327 -5.63 -29.21 -32.35
N GLY A 328 -5.70 -28.17 -33.19
CA GLY A 328 -6.84 -27.89 -34.07
C GLY A 328 -8.12 -27.44 -33.35
N VAL A 329 -8.02 -26.97 -32.11
CA VAL A 329 -9.17 -26.58 -31.27
C VAL A 329 -9.22 -25.10 -30.91
N TRP A 330 -8.32 -24.30 -31.50
CA TRP A 330 -8.31 -22.85 -31.36
C TRP A 330 -9.52 -22.21 -32.05
N ASP A 331 -10.24 -21.33 -31.33
CA ASP A 331 -11.33 -20.54 -31.89
C ASP A 331 -10.80 -19.18 -32.36
N PRO A 332 -10.98 -18.78 -33.63
CA PRO A 332 -10.55 -17.48 -34.14
C PRO A 332 -11.11 -16.29 -33.34
N LYS A 333 -12.24 -16.46 -32.64
CA LYS A 333 -12.77 -15.43 -31.74
C LYS A 333 -11.79 -15.05 -30.62
N TRP A 334 -10.75 -15.85 -30.34
CA TRP A 334 -9.77 -15.57 -29.30
C TRP A 334 -8.52 -14.82 -29.80
N ASP A 335 -8.39 -14.56 -31.09
CA ASP A 335 -7.17 -13.95 -31.64
C ASP A 335 -6.90 -12.56 -31.03
N TYR A 336 -7.94 -11.76 -30.79
CA TYR A 336 -7.81 -10.46 -30.13
C TYR A 336 -7.39 -10.54 -28.65
N MET A 337 -7.55 -11.71 -28.02
CA MET A 337 -7.10 -11.99 -26.65
C MET A 337 -5.68 -12.54 -26.59
N THR A 338 -5.11 -12.93 -27.74
CA THR A 338 -3.68 -13.31 -27.85
C THR A 338 -2.78 -12.15 -28.24
N ASP A 339 -3.38 -11.06 -28.71
CA ASP A 339 -2.64 -9.82 -28.92
C ASP A 339 -2.29 -9.21 -27.55
N MET A 340 -1.09 -9.54 -27.08
CA MET A 340 -0.54 -8.95 -25.87
C MET A 340 -0.11 -7.49 -26.06
N SER A 341 -0.68 -6.75 -27.00
CA SER A 341 -0.60 -5.28 -27.03
C SER A 341 -1.44 -4.64 -25.92
N SER A 342 -1.23 -5.09 -24.68
CA SER A 342 -1.30 -4.27 -23.46
C SER A 342 0.04 -3.57 -23.21
N ARG A 343 0.85 -3.39 -24.25
CA ARG A 343 1.83 -2.32 -24.30
C ARG A 343 1.11 -1.08 -24.80
N PRO A 344 1.30 0.10 -24.18
CA PRO A 344 0.99 1.35 -24.85
C PRO A 344 1.54 1.25 -26.27
N PRO A 345 0.81 1.71 -27.32
CA PRO A 345 1.33 1.68 -28.68
C PRO A 345 2.78 2.14 -28.63
N LEU A 346 3.71 1.41 -29.26
CA LEU A 346 5.16 1.67 -29.16
C LEU A 346 5.48 3.18 -29.31
N VAL A 347 4.70 3.84 -30.15
CA VAL A 347 4.66 5.29 -30.35
C VAL A 347 4.33 6.08 -29.07
N LEU A 348 3.25 5.73 -28.34
CA LEU A 348 2.85 6.39 -27.09
C LEU A 348 3.89 6.22 -25.98
N ASN A 349 4.50 5.02 -25.85
CA ASN A 349 5.64 4.83 -24.95
C ASN A 349 6.83 5.69 -25.36
N GLY A 350 7.15 5.74 -26.66
CA GLY A 350 8.21 6.59 -27.20
C GLY A 350 7.97 8.08 -26.91
N ILE A 351 6.74 8.57 -27.11
CA ILE A 351 6.35 9.96 -26.81
C ILE A 351 6.47 10.23 -25.31
N TYR A 352 5.92 9.35 -24.45
CA TYR A 352 6.04 9.52 -23.00
C TYR A 352 7.49 9.64 -22.55
N TYR A 353 8.34 8.69 -22.95
CA TYR A 353 9.74 8.74 -22.53
C TYR A 353 10.50 9.93 -23.14
N ALA A 354 10.17 10.35 -24.36
CA ALA A 354 10.75 11.57 -24.94
C ALA A 354 10.38 12.81 -24.13
N VAL A 355 9.11 12.97 -23.76
CA VAL A 355 8.66 14.10 -22.91
C VAL A 355 9.24 13.98 -21.50
N ALA A 356 9.28 12.78 -20.91
CA ALA A 356 9.84 12.55 -19.59
C ALA A 356 11.35 12.84 -19.54
N ILE A 357 12.11 12.46 -20.57
CA ILE A 357 13.53 12.79 -20.69
C ILE A 357 13.71 14.31 -20.88
N ALA A 358 12.92 14.95 -21.74
CA ALA A 358 13.00 16.40 -21.94
C ALA A 358 12.69 17.16 -20.63
N PHE A 359 11.63 16.76 -19.93
CA PHE A 359 11.28 17.27 -18.62
C PHE A 359 12.41 17.07 -17.61
N PHE A 360 12.95 15.85 -17.53
CA PHE A 360 14.05 15.51 -16.64
C PHE A 360 15.30 16.36 -16.91
N VAL A 361 15.70 16.51 -18.17
CA VAL A 361 16.86 17.33 -18.55
C VAL A 361 16.64 18.79 -18.19
N TYR A 362 15.44 19.34 -18.44
CA TYR A 362 15.13 20.73 -18.11
C TYR A 362 15.18 20.98 -16.59
N ILE A 363 14.50 20.14 -15.81
CA ILE A 363 14.45 20.32 -14.36
C ILE A 363 15.81 20.03 -13.70
N PHE A 364 16.56 19.08 -14.22
CA PHE A 364 17.92 18.79 -13.75
C PHE A 364 18.87 19.97 -14.07
N HIS A 365 18.73 20.59 -15.25
CA HIS A 365 19.44 21.82 -15.57
C HIS A 365 19.10 22.94 -14.58
N TYR A 366 17.81 23.12 -14.25
CA TYR A 366 17.38 24.07 -13.24
C TYR A 366 17.99 23.77 -11.86
N TYR A 367 17.99 22.52 -11.41
CA TYR A 367 18.63 22.17 -10.13
C TYR A 367 20.12 22.51 -10.10
N TRP A 368 20.80 22.44 -11.25
CA TRP A 368 22.21 22.78 -11.36
C TRP A 368 22.47 24.30 -11.40
N THR A 369 21.61 25.06 -12.10
CA THR A 369 21.88 26.48 -12.41
C THR A 369 21.02 27.49 -11.63
N GLY A 370 19.83 27.09 -11.20
CA GLY A 370 18.81 28.00 -10.67
C GLY A 370 18.28 29.02 -11.70
N SER A 371 18.58 28.82 -12.99
CA SER A 371 18.31 29.80 -14.04
C SER A 371 16.81 30.08 -14.19
N GLY A 372 16.45 31.36 -14.33
CA GLY A 372 15.06 31.79 -14.56
C GLY A 372 14.19 31.91 -13.31
N GLY A 373 14.65 31.39 -12.17
CA GLY A 373 13.89 31.42 -10.92
C GLY A 373 12.69 30.45 -10.90
N SER A 374 12.10 30.30 -9.72
CA SER A 374 11.07 29.29 -9.46
C SER A 374 9.75 29.60 -10.15
N THR A 375 9.41 30.87 -10.33
CA THR A 375 8.18 31.29 -11.03
C THR A 375 8.22 30.92 -12.51
N LEU A 376 9.31 31.23 -13.21
CA LEU A 376 9.46 30.83 -14.62
C LEU A 376 9.43 29.31 -14.76
N LEU A 377 10.12 28.60 -13.86
CA LEU A 377 10.08 27.14 -13.80
C LEU A 377 8.65 26.60 -13.71
N ALA A 378 7.80 27.17 -12.85
CA ALA A 378 6.41 26.75 -12.72
C ALA A 378 5.57 27.09 -13.95
N LEU A 379 5.70 28.29 -14.51
CA LEU A 379 5.00 28.69 -15.74
C LEU A 379 5.33 27.76 -16.91
N THR A 380 6.59 27.32 -17.02
CA THR A 380 7.01 26.38 -18.05
C THR A 380 6.57 24.95 -17.75
N LEU A 381 6.83 24.44 -16.54
CA LEU A 381 6.73 23.00 -16.26
C LEU A 381 5.39 22.53 -15.72
N ILE A 382 4.55 23.36 -15.10
CA ILE A 382 3.21 22.91 -14.65
C ILE A 382 2.37 22.37 -15.80
N PRO A 383 2.28 23.03 -16.98
CA PRO A 383 1.58 22.46 -18.11
C PRO A 383 2.24 21.16 -18.62
N ILE A 384 3.58 21.05 -18.56
CA ILE A 384 4.30 19.83 -18.97
C ILE A 384 4.03 18.67 -18.00
N THR A 385 3.91 18.91 -16.70
CA THR A 385 3.50 17.88 -15.74
C THR A 385 2.09 17.37 -16.04
N PHE A 386 1.19 18.22 -16.53
CA PHE A 386 -0.13 17.80 -17.00
C PHE A 386 -0.04 16.93 -18.26
N VAL A 387 0.84 17.27 -19.21
CA VAL A 387 1.13 16.42 -20.39
C VAL A 387 1.61 15.03 -19.95
N LEU A 388 2.54 14.96 -19.00
CA LEU A 388 3.05 13.68 -18.46
C LEU A 388 1.95 12.88 -17.78
N PHE A 389 1.08 13.52 -17.00
CA PHE A 389 -0.10 12.89 -16.41
C PHE A 389 -1.06 12.30 -17.46
N VAL A 390 -1.37 13.04 -18.52
CA VAL A 390 -2.25 12.57 -19.61
C VAL A 390 -1.61 11.39 -20.32
N LEU A 391 -0.33 11.49 -20.71
CA LEU A 391 0.40 10.42 -21.37
C LEU A 391 0.47 9.16 -20.51
N GLN A 392 0.75 9.29 -19.21
CA GLN A 392 0.77 8.16 -18.28
C GLN A 392 -0.61 7.51 -18.14
N SER A 393 -1.66 8.33 -18.04
CA SER A 393 -3.05 7.84 -17.96
C SER A 393 -3.49 7.13 -19.24
N LEU A 394 -3.02 7.56 -20.41
CA LEU A 394 -3.25 6.88 -21.68
C LEU A 394 -2.46 5.57 -21.79
N ARG A 395 -1.19 5.55 -21.32
CA ARG A 395 -0.37 4.32 -21.26
C ARG A 395 -1.04 3.24 -20.40
N GLY A 396 -1.59 3.62 -19.26
CA GLY A 396 -2.30 2.72 -18.36
C GLY A 396 -3.74 2.37 -18.78
N ASN A 397 -4.27 2.99 -19.83
CA ASN A 397 -5.69 2.93 -20.21
C ASN A 397 -6.63 3.35 -19.05
N GLU A 398 -6.22 4.34 -18.27
CA GLU A 398 -6.90 4.80 -17.04
C GLU A 398 -7.60 6.15 -17.21
N PHE A 399 -7.43 6.82 -18.36
CA PHE A 399 -7.84 8.21 -18.53
C PHE A 399 -9.36 8.42 -18.39
N TYR A 400 -10.17 7.87 -19.31
CA TYR A 400 -11.61 7.69 -19.13
C TYR A 400 -11.99 6.22 -19.40
N PRO A 401 -12.08 5.38 -18.34
CA PRO A 401 -12.30 3.94 -18.48
C PRO A 401 -13.63 3.57 -19.16
N LYS A 402 -14.61 4.49 -19.18
CA LYS A 402 -15.93 4.29 -19.78
C LYS A 402 -15.98 4.67 -21.27
N LEU A 403 -14.95 5.34 -21.79
CA LEU A 403 -14.91 5.80 -23.18
C LEU A 403 -14.10 4.84 -24.05
N PRO A 404 -14.41 4.74 -25.35
CA PRO A 404 -13.61 3.94 -26.26
C PRO A 404 -12.18 4.51 -26.39
N PRO A 405 -11.15 3.69 -26.68
CA PRO A 405 -9.75 4.13 -26.76
C PRO A 405 -9.51 5.31 -27.70
N MET A 406 -10.21 5.36 -28.84
CA MET A 406 -10.07 6.48 -29.79
C MET A 406 -10.56 7.82 -29.22
N ALA A 407 -11.63 7.81 -28.43
CA ALA A 407 -12.07 9.02 -27.73
C ALA A 407 -11.06 9.45 -26.67
N ASN A 408 -10.46 8.49 -25.94
CA ASN A 408 -9.38 8.78 -24.99
C ASN A 408 -8.18 9.44 -25.68
N TYR A 409 -7.74 8.93 -26.84
CA TYR A 409 -6.63 9.53 -27.58
C TYR A 409 -6.97 10.93 -28.11
N ALA A 410 -8.18 11.15 -28.61
CA ALA A 410 -8.60 12.46 -29.11
C ALA A 410 -8.66 13.51 -27.99
N ILE A 411 -9.28 13.19 -26.86
CA ILE A 411 -9.35 14.09 -25.70
C ILE A 411 -7.95 14.35 -25.16
N GLY A 412 -7.13 13.30 -25.01
CA GLY A 412 -5.75 13.42 -24.58
C GLY A 412 -4.92 14.33 -25.48
N ALA A 413 -5.07 14.21 -26.81
CA ALA A 413 -4.36 15.07 -27.77
C ALA A 413 -4.76 16.54 -27.63
N ILE A 414 -6.04 16.85 -27.44
CA ILE A 414 -6.52 18.22 -27.20
C ILE A 414 -5.91 18.79 -25.92
N TYR A 415 -5.92 18.02 -24.85
CA TYR A 415 -5.38 18.44 -23.55
C TYR A 415 -3.88 18.70 -23.61
N ILE A 416 -3.15 17.84 -24.32
CA ILE A 416 -1.71 18.01 -24.56
C ILE A 416 -1.46 19.27 -25.39
N ALA A 417 -2.23 19.50 -26.48
CA ALA A 417 -2.06 20.68 -27.32
C ALA A 417 -2.29 21.99 -26.55
N ILE A 418 -3.35 22.05 -25.73
CA ILE A 418 -3.62 23.21 -24.86
C ILE A 418 -2.45 23.41 -23.89
N SER A 419 -2.00 22.35 -23.21
CA SER A 419 -0.94 22.44 -22.20
C SER A 419 0.40 22.88 -22.81
N LEU A 420 0.76 22.36 -23.99
CA LEU A 420 1.96 22.78 -24.71
C LEU A 420 1.89 24.25 -25.12
N TYR A 421 0.73 24.71 -25.59
CA TYR A 421 0.55 26.11 -25.95
C TYR A 421 0.61 27.02 -24.71
N VAL A 422 -0.01 26.63 -23.59
CA VAL A 422 0.08 27.38 -22.33
C VAL A 422 1.54 27.47 -21.87
N SER A 423 2.29 26.36 -21.89
CA SER A 423 3.72 26.36 -21.54
C SER A 423 4.51 27.34 -22.41
N TYR A 424 4.28 27.30 -23.73
CA TYR A 424 4.90 28.23 -24.68
C TYR A 424 4.54 29.69 -24.35
N TYR A 425 3.25 30.04 -24.30
CA TYR A 425 2.76 31.39 -24.05
C TYR A 425 3.27 31.96 -22.72
N MET A 426 3.12 31.20 -21.63
CA MET A 426 3.51 31.67 -20.29
C MET A 426 5.02 31.84 -20.15
N THR A 427 5.81 31.05 -20.87
CA THR A 427 7.27 31.18 -20.88
C THR A 427 7.72 32.37 -21.72
N THR A 428 7.10 32.62 -22.88
CA THR A 428 7.47 33.75 -23.74
C THR A 428 7.04 35.08 -23.15
N GLU A 429 5.86 35.13 -22.55
CA GLU A 429 5.25 36.34 -21.99
C GLU A 429 5.65 36.60 -20.52
N TYR A 430 6.54 35.78 -19.96
CA TYR A 430 6.87 35.80 -18.52
C TYR A 430 7.21 37.20 -17.98
N GLU A 431 8.11 37.91 -18.65
CA GLU A 431 8.56 39.25 -18.23
C GLU A 431 7.40 40.26 -18.29
N GLU A 432 6.59 40.23 -19.35
CA GLU A 432 5.47 41.16 -19.51
C GLU A 432 4.33 40.88 -18.51
N LEU A 433 4.03 39.61 -18.26
CA LEU A 433 3.07 39.16 -17.24
C LEU A 433 3.47 39.62 -15.82
N GLY A 434 4.76 39.54 -15.50
CA GLY A 434 5.28 39.90 -14.18
C GLY A 434 5.45 41.41 -13.97
N THR A 435 5.69 42.18 -15.04
CA THR A 435 6.06 43.60 -14.93
C THR A 435 4.98 44.56 -15.43
N SER A 436 4.54 44.38 -16.68
CA SER A 436 3.79 45.38 -17.43
C SER A 436 2.28 45.16 -17.36
N ARG A 437 1.84 43.89 -17.28
CA ARG A 437 0.43 43.49 -17.20
C ARG A 437 -0.01 43.05 -15.80
N ALA A 438 0.85 43.15 -14.79
CA ALA A 438 0.56 42.69 -13.43
C ALA A 438 -0.69 43.40 -12.86
N GLY A 439 -1.77 42.63 -12.66
CA GLY A 439 -3.05 43.14 -12.17
C GLY A 439 -3.96 43.79 -13.22
N MET A 440 -3.52 43.89 -14.48
CA MET A 440 -4.29 44.35 -15.64
C MET A 440 -4.09 43.37 -16.80
N TRP A 441 -4.76 42.23 -16.68
CA TRP A 441 -4.54 41.07 -17.55
C TRP A 441 -5.25 41.19 -18.89
N ASP A 442 -4.58 40.78 -19.96
CA ASP A 442 -5.20 40.75 -21.28
C ASP A 442 -6.15 39.55 -21.43
N THR A 443 -7.06 39.63 -22.40
CA THR A 443 -7.97 38.53 -22.73
C THR A 443 -7.22 37.23 -23.01
N ALA A 444 -6.05 37.30 -23.66
CA ALA A 444 -5.21 36.13 -23.91
C ALA A 444 -4.69 35.49 -22.61
N ASP A 445 -4.23 36.31 -21.66
CA ASP A 445 -3.75 35.83 -20.35
C ASP A 445 -4.87 35.08 -19.61
N LEU A 446 -6.07 35.67 -19.57
CA LEU A 446 -7.24 35.08 -18.92
C LEU A 446 -7.71 33.79 -19.60
N VAL A 447 -7.67 33.73 -20.93
CA VAL A 447 -8.08 32.54 -21.69
C VAL A 447 -7.10 31.39 -21.45
N TRP A 448 -5.80 31.61 -21.63
CA TRP A 448 -4.80 30.52 -21.51
C TRP A 448 -4.59 30.09 -20.06
N GLY A 449 -4.56 31.06 -19.13
CA GLY A 449 -4.56 30.76 -17.71
C GLY A 449 -5.83 30.00 -17.28
N GLY A 450 -7.00 30.47 -17.71
CA GLY A 450 -8.28 29.83 -17.41
C GLY A 450 -8.40 28.40 -17.95
N LEU A 451 -7.96 28.16 -19.20
CA LEU A 451 -7.91 26.82 -19.78
C LEU A 451 -6.98 25.90 -18.97
N MET A 452 -5.82 26.38 -18.53
CA MET A 452 -4.93 25.60 -17.68
C MET A 452 -5.56 25.30 -16.30
N THR A 453 -6.24 26.27 -15.69
CA THR A 453 -6.99 26.06 -14.43
C THR A 453 -8.08 24.99 -14.60
N LEU A 454 -8.79 24.99 -15.73
CA LEU A 454 -9.79 23.95 -16.02
C LEU A 454 -9.15 22.56 -16.17
N LEU A 455 -8.01 22.46 -16.83
CA LEU A 455 -7.26 21.20 -16.94
C LEU A 455 -6.78 20.70 -15.56
N ILE A 456 -6.29 21.58 -14.69
CA ILE A 456 -5.91 21.23 -13.31
C ILE A 456 -7.14 20.77 -12.51
N MET A 457 -8.29 21.41 -12.68
CA MET A 457 -9.55 20.97 -12.08
C MET A 457 -9.98 19.60 -12.63
N GLU A 458 -9.72 19.29 -13.89
CA GLU A 458 -9.96 17.97 -14.48
C GLU A 458 -9.03 16.90 -13.88
N TYR A 459 -7.74 17.21 -13.64
CA TYR A 459 -6.85 16.36 -12.86
C TYR A 459 -7.41 16.11 -11.45
N ALA A 460 -7.86 17.17 -10.76
CA ALA A 460 -8.46 17.06 -9.44
C ALA A 460 -9.72 16.19 -9.45
N ARG A 461 -10.58 16.31 -10.46
CA ARG A 461 -11.77 15.46 -10.63
C ARG A 461 -11.40 13.99 -10.82
N ASN A 462 -10.32 13.72 -11.56
CA ASN A 462 -9.84 12.37 -11.84
C ASN A 462 -9.18 11.71 -10.61
N ARG A 463 -8.31 12.43 -9.89
CA ARG A 463 -7.47 11.88 -8.80
C ARG A 463 -7.94 12.23 -7.39
N HIS A 464 -8.52 13.41 -7.19
CA HIS A 464 -8.85 13.99 -5.88
C HIS A 464 -10.26 14.59 -5.82
N MET A 465 -11.28 13.75 -6.02
CA MET A 465 -12.68 14.18 -6.05
C MET A 465 -13.12 15.09 -4.89
N PRO A 466 -12.72 14.84 -3.62
CA PRO A 466 -13.07 15.75 -2.52
C PRO A 466 -12.53 17.17 -2.72
N LEU A 467 -11.28 17.29 -3.19
CA LEU A 467 -10.64 18.57 -3.44
C LEU A 467 -11.27 19.29 -4.65
N PHE A 468 -11.67 18.55 -5.69
CA PHE A 468 -12.42 19.09 -6.82
C PHE A 468 -13.75 19.72 -6.36
N ILE A 469 -14.55 18.98 -5.59
CA ILE A 469 -15.84 19.47 -5.06
C ILE A 469 -15.62 20.70 -4.17
N LEU A 470 -14.61 20.66 -3.29
CA LEU A 470 -14.27 21.78 -2.42
C LEU A 470 -13.90 23.03 -3.23
N ASN A 471 -13.04 22.92 -4.25
CA ASN A 471 -12.66 24.04 -5.10
C ASN A 471 -13.87 24.62 -5.84
N ILE A 472 -14.77 23.79 -6.37
CA ILE A 472 -16.02 24.27 -6.99
C ILE A 472 -16.87 25.03 -5.98
N ALA A 473 -17.04 24.50 -4.76
CA ALA A 473 -17.80 25.17 -3.71
C ALA A 473 -17.18 26.53 -3.32
N LEU A 474 -15.84 26.60 -3.21
CA LEU A 474 -15.12 27.83 -2.89
C LEU A 474 -15.17 28.87 -4.04
N ILE A 475 -15.12 28.43 -5.30
CA ILE A 475 -15.34 29.29 -6.48
C ILE A 475 -16.74 29.90 -6.43
N LEU A 476 -17.76 29.06 -6.21
CA LEU A 476 -19.15 29.53 -6.12
C LEU A 476 -19.34 30.45 -4.92
N TYR A 477 -18.71 30.17 -3.79
CA TYR A 477 -18.71 31.06 -2.63
C TYR A 477 -18.05 32.41 -2.95
N ALA A 478 -16.90 32.42 -3.65
CA ALA A 478 -16.22 33.65 -4.04
C ALA A 478 -17.09 34.54 -4.94
N VAL A 479 -17.88 33.95 -5.86
CA VAL A 479 -18.81 34.71 -6.71
C VAL A 479 -20.07 35.11 -5.95
N TYR A 480 -20.69 34.17 -5.24
CA TYR A 480 -22.02 34.30 -4.65
C TYR A 480 -22.00 34.47 -3.13
N GLY A 481 -20.95 35.08 -2.57
CA GLY A 481 -20.79 35.27 -1.13
C GLY A 481 -21.94 35.97 -0.42
N TYR A 482 -22.74 36.73 -1.17
CA TYR A 482 -23.93 37.42 -0.67
C TYR A 482 -25.06 36.46 -0.26
N LEU A 483 -25.03 35.20 -0.71
CA LEU A 483 -25.98 34.14 -0.32
C LEU A 483 -25.63 33.51 1.04
N VAL A 484 -24.40 33.69 1.53
CA VAL A 484 -23.95 33.07 2.78
C VAL A 484 -24.24 34.00 3.96
N PRO A 485 -25.14 33.61 4.89
CA PRO A 485 -25.46 34.45 6.04
C PRO A 485 -24.38 34.42 7.12
N GLY A 486 -24.42 35.39 8.03
CA GLY A 486 -23.54 35.45 9.20
C GLY A 486 -22.12 35.90 8.89
N MET A 487 -21.14 35.42 9.66
CA MET A 487 -19.76 35.91 9.59
C MET A 487 -19.10 35.74 8.22
N PHE A 488 -19.54 34.75 7.44
CA PHE A 488 -18.96 34.44 6.12
C PHE A 488 -19.55 35.28 4.98
N TYR A 489 -20.48 36.20 5.24
CA TYR A 489 -21.04 37.12 4.24
C TYR A 489 -19.98 38.02 3.57
N HIS A 490 -20.03 38.17 2.25
CA HIS A 490 -19.34 39.23 1.51
C HIS A 490 -20.14 39.61 0.25
N ALA A 491 -19.82 40.75 -0.38
CA ALA A 491 -20.60 41.29 -1.50
C ALA A 491 -20.61 40.43 -2.80
N GLY A 492 -19.82 39.34 -2.85
CA GLY A 492 -19.50 38.61 -4.07
C GLY A 492 -18.36 39.25 -4.88
N LEU A 493 -17.72 38.46 -5.73
CA LEU A 493 -16.64 38.88 -6.64
C LEU A 493 -17.04 38.61 -8.10
N SER A 494 -16.52 39.41 -9.04
CA SER A 494 -16.76 39.15 -10.46
C SER A 494 -16.08 37.84 -10.92
N TRP A 495 -16.67 37.17 -11.91
CA TRP A 495 -16.07 35.97 -12.52
C TRP A 495 -14.66 36.24 -13.04
N GLU A 496 -14.40 37.43 -13.57
CA GLU A 496 -13.07 37.85 -14.04
C GLU A 496 -12.06 37.96 -12.89
N ARG A 497 -12.45 38.51 -11.73
CA ARG A 497 -11.59 38.55 -10.55
C ARG A 497 -11.28 37.16 -10.03
N VAL A 498 -12.28 36.28 -9.98
CA VAL A 498 -12.09 34.89 -9.55
C VAL A 498 -11.21 34.11 -10.53
N LEU A 499 -11.44 34.27 -11.84
CA LEU A 499 -10.66 33.62 -12.88
C LEU A 499 -9.19 34.07 -12.83
N SER A 500 -8.93 35.38 -12.78
CA SER A 500 -7.56 35.91 -12.69
C SER A 500 -6.83 35.45 -11.42
N ALA A 501 -7.50 35.50 -10.27
CA ALA A 501 -6.92 35.10 -8.99
C ALA A 501 -6.55 33.62 -8.92
N MET A 502 -7.29 32.75 -9.62
CA MET A 502 -7.07 31.30 -9.63
C MET A 502 -6.17 30.82 -10.76
N SER A 503 -5.98 31.63 -11.80
CA SER A 503 -5.18 31.27 -12.97
C SER A 503 -3.80 31.90 -12.93
N ILE A 504 -3.66 33.10 -13.47
CA ILE A 504 -2.40 33.76 -13.82
C ILE A 504 -1.78 34.57 -12.67
N GLU A 505 -2.56 34.95 -11.67
CA GLU A 505 -2.04 35.76 -10.56
C GLU A 505 -0.95 34.99 -9.81
N MET A 506 0.29 35.52 -9.83
CA MET A 506 1.45 34.82 -9.26
C MET A 506 1.38 34.63 -7.73
N ALA A 507 0.54 35.39 -7.04
CA ALA A 507 0.35 35.28 -5.59
C ALA A 507 -0.60 34.14 -5.18
N THR A 508 -1.64 33.87 -5.97
CA THR A 508 -2.75 32.99 -5.56
C THR A 508 -3.16 31.94 -6.61
N GLY A 509 -2.73 32.10 -7.86
CA GLY A 509 -3.12 31.24 -8.98
C GLY A 509 -2.35 29.93 -9.04
N ILE A 510 -2.65 29.11 -10.05
CA ILE A 510 -2.05 27.79 -10.29
C ILE A 510 -0.54 27.80 -10.53
N PHE A 511 0.09 28.97 -10.63
CA PHE A 511 1.55 29.15 -10.78
C PHE A 511 2.21 29.78 -9.53
N SER A 512 1.47 29.91 -8.42
CA SER A 512 1.98 30.51 -7.19
C SER A 512 3.05 29.66 -6.49
N SER A 513 3.50 30.10 -5.32
CA SER A 513 4.62 29.47 -4.59
C SER A 513 4.43 27.96 -4.32
N LEU A 514 3.21 27.47 -4.16
CA LEU A 514 2.96 26.05 -3.87
C LEU A 514 3.47 25.12 -5.01
N PRO A 515 3.00 25.23 -6.27
CA PRO A 515 3.56 24.47 -7.39
C PRO A 515 5.06 24.70 -7.60
N GLN A 516 5.57 25.90 -7.29
CA GLN A 516 7.00 26.19 -7.37
C GLN A 516 7.81 25.34 -6.38
N ILE A 517 7.34 25.17 -5.15
CA ILE A 517 8.00 24.33 -4.14
C ILE A 517 7.99 22.84 -4.55
N ALA A 518 6.92 22.37 -5.23
CA ALA A 518 6.89 21.02 -5.79
C ALA A 518 8.03 20.79 -6.78
N LEU A 519 8.26 21.74 -7.70
CA LEU A 519 9.23 21.61 -8.78
C LEU A 519 10.67 21.95 -8.35
N THR A 520 10.86 22.64 -7.23
CA THR A 520 12.17 23.05 -6.75
C THR A 520 12.64 22.11 -5.63
N THR A 521 12.38 22.50 -4.38
CA THR A 521 12.89 21.82 -3.20
C THR A 521 12.34 20.40 -3.11
N VAL A 522 11.02 20.20 -3.19
CA VAL A 522 10.46 18.84 -3.03
C VAL A 522 10.87 17.93 -4.19
N GLY A 523 10.83 18.44 -5.42
CA GLY A 523 11.23 17.72 -6.62
C GLY A 523 12.67 17.22 -6.55
N SER A 524 13.59 17.99 -5.98
CA SER A 524 14.98 17.56 -5.80
C SER A 524 15.13 16.40 -4.81
N PHE A 525 14.27 16.29 -3.79
CA PHE A 525 14.27 15.13 -2.88
C PHE A 525 13.57 13.93 -3.51
N LEU A 526 12.51 14.14 -4.30
CA LEU A 526 11.88 13.09 -5.10
C LEU A 526 12.87 12.47 -6.09
N LEU A 527 13.79 13.26 -6.63
CA LEU A 527 14.88 12.77 -7.49
C LEU A 527 15.71 11.67 -6.79
N VAL A 528 16.09 11.90 -5.53
CA VAL A 528 16.84 10.92 -4.72
C VAL A 528 15.97 9.70 -4.37
N LEU A 529 14.71 9.92 -4.00
CA LEU A 529 13.76 8.83 -3.69
C LEU A 529 13.50 7.91 -4.89
N SER A 530 13.30 8.50 -6.08
CA SER A 530 13.12 7.76 -7.32
C SER A 530 14.34 6.95 -7.69
N LEU A 531 15.54 7.47 -7.43
CA LEU A 531 16.79 6.74 -7.66
C LEU A 531 16.84 5.48 -6.79
N LEU A 532 16.59 5.61 -5.48
CA LEU A 532 16.55 4.47 -4.57
C LEU A 532 15.49 3.44 -4.97
N SER A 533 14.34 3.91 -5.46
CA SER A 533 13.25 3.06 -5.95
C SER A 533 13.64 2.32 -7.24
N GLY A 534 14.23 3.02 -8.23
CA GLY A 534 14.64 2.46 -9.51
C GLY A 534 15.71 1.37 -9.39
N PHE A 535 16.64 1.52 -8.43
CA PHE A 535 17.71 0.54 -8.17
C PHE A 535 17.34 -0.57 -7.16
N GLY A 536 16.07 -0.65 -6.73
CA GLY A 536 15.60 -1.72 -5.84
C GLY A 536 16.08 -1.60 -4.38
N CYS A 537 16.45 -0.40 -3.94
CA CYS A 537 16.89 -0.19 -2.56
C CYS A 537 15.74 -0.38 -1.56
N ILE A 538 14.52 0.02 -1.94
CA ILE A 538 13.32 -0.20 -1.14
C ILE A 538 13.03 -1.69 -0.96
N ASP A 539 13.18 -2.51 -2.01
CA ASP A 539 13.01 -3.97 -1.93
C ASP A 539 14.06 -4.61 -1.01
N SER A 540 15.30 -4.11 -1.06
CA SER A 540 16.40 -4.57 -0.21
C SER A 540 16.14 -4.24 1.27
N LEU A 541 15.57 -3.06 1.54
CA LEU A 541 15.13 -2.66 2.87
C LEU A 541 13.99 -3.55 3.39
N LEU A 542 13.02 -3.88 2.53
CA LEU A 542 11.95 -4.84 2.86
C LEU A 542 12.48 -6.23 3.21
N ARG A 543 13.48 -6.73 2.48
CA ARG A 543 14.14 -8.01 2.81
C ARG A 543 14.85 -7.94 4.17
N ALA A 544 15.53 -6.83 4.45
CA ALA A 544 16.21 -6.62 5.73
C ALA A 544 15.23 -6.58 6.92
N THR A 545 14.11 -5.87 6.79
CA THR A 545 13.10 -5.76 7.86
C THR A 545 12.40 -7.10 8.11
N LYS A 546 12.10 -7.88 7.05
CA LYS A 546 11.59 -9.27 7.16
C LYS A 546 12.55 -10.18 7.94
N ARG A 547 13.86 -10.01 7.77
CA ARG A 547 14.86 -10.79 8.53
C ARG A 547 14.85 -10.46 10.03
N VAL A 548 14.65 -9.19 10.39
CA VAL A 548 14.50 -8.77 11.79
C VAL A 548 13.26 -9.42 12.43
N ALA A 549 12.16 -9.52 11.67
CA ALA A 549 10.91 -10.13 12.11
C ALA A 549 11.03 -11.61 12.53
N ILE A 550 11.95 -12.37 11.94
CA ILE A 550 12.12 -13.81 12.24
C ILE A 550 12.83 -14.07 13.57
N ARG A 551 13.57 -13.08 14.11
CA ARG A 551 14.41 -13.29 15.31
C ARG A 551 13.59 -13.56 16.58
N SER A 552 12.35 -13.06 16.66
CA SER A 552 11.45 -13.37 17.77
C SER A 552 10.00 -13.04 17.41
N ALA A 553 9.05 -13.71 18.06
CA ALA A 553 7.62 -13.40 17.97
C ALA A 553 7.30 -11.91 18.25
N HIS A 554 8.04 -11.29 19.17
CA HIS A 554 7.88 -9.88 19.53
C HIS A 554 8.52 -8.94 18.51
N ALA A 555 9.52 -9.40 17.77
CA ALA A 555 10.22 -8.60 16.75
C ALA A 555 9.40 -8.48 15.46
N LEU A 556 8.45 -9.39 15.21
CA LEU A 556 7.63 -9.37 14.01
C LEU A 556 6.75 -8.10 13.91
N PRO A 557 5.90 -7.75 14.90
CA PRO A 557 5.18 -6.48 14.83
C PRO A 557 6.11 -5.25 14.87
N GLN A 558 7.28 -5.36 15.52
CA GLN A 558 8.25 -4.27 15.56
C GLN A 558 8.94 -4.04 14.21
N SER A 559 9.00 -5.04 13.32
CA SER A 559 9.56 -4.84 11.99
C SER A 559 8.69 -3.90 11.15
N ALA A 560 7.39 -3.80 11.42
CA ALA A 560 6.52 -2.77 10.85
C ALA A 560 6.98 -1.38 11.28
N VAL A 561 7.18 -1.17 12.59
CA VAL A 561 7.62 0.12 13.13
C VAL A 561 8.98 0.54 12.56
N VAL A 562 9.97 -0.34 12.63
CA VAL A 562 11.33 -0.05 12.15
C VAL A 562 11.37 0.08 10.63
N GLY A 563 10.67 -0.79 9.91
CA GLY A 563 10.58 -0.73 8.45
C GLY A 563 9.92 0.55 7.97
N SER A 564 8.79 0.93 8.57
CA SER A 564 8.11 2.18 8.26
C SER A 564 8.92 3.41 8.67
N MET A 565 9.69 3.35 9.76
CA MET A 565 10.61 4.42 10.16
C MET A 565 11.69 4.64 9.10
N CYS A 566 12.33 3.56 8.63
CA CYS A 566 13.32 3.62 7.57
C CYS A 566 12.70 4.14 6.26
N VAL A 567 11.64 3.50 5.74
CA VAL A 567 11.00 3.97 4.49
C VAL A 567 10.46 5.39 4.63
N GLY A 568 9.92 5.76 5.79
CA GLY A 568 9.40 7.09 6.07
C GLY A 568 10.44 8.21 5.95
N THR A 569 11.69 7.91 6.32
CA THR A 569 12.84 8.83 6.19
C THR A 569 13.04 9.33 4.76
N VAL A 570 12.63 8.54 3.76
CA VAL A 570 12.77 8.88 2.33
C VAL A 570 11.43 9.14 1.64
N SER A 571 10.34 8.53 2.06
CA SER A 571 9.06 8.59 1.32
C SER A 571 8.20 9.78 1.69
N GLY A 572 8.28 10.25 2.94
CA GLY A 572 7.45 11.37 3.42
C GLY A 572 5.94 11.14 3.37
N SER A 573 5.48 9.92 3.09
CA SER A 573 4.06 9.65 2.80
C SER A 573 3.56 8.45 3.58
N GLY A 574 2.51 8.66 4.39
CA GLY A 574 1.91 7.62 5.21
C GLY A 574 1.28 6.50 4.36
N ALA A 575 0.50 6.87 3.35
CA ALA A 575 -0.16 5.90 2.48
C ALA A 575 0.84 5.10 1.62
N ALA A 576 1.86 5.75 1.06
CA ALA A 576 2.89 5.06 0.28
C ALA A 576 3.67 4.08 1.16
N ASN A 577 4.07 4.51 2.36
CA ASN A 577 4.75 3.69 3.33
C ASN A 577 3.93 2.44 3.72
N ALA A 578 2.62 2.61 3.94
CA ALA A 578 1.70 1.51 4.24
C ALA A 578 1.50 0.53 3.07
N ILE A 579 1.64 0.97 1.82
CA ILE A 579 1.64 0.06 0.66
C ILE A 579 2.93 -0.73 0.64
N THR A 580 4.07 -0.05 0.77
CA THR A 580 5.40 -0.64 0.68
C THR A 580 5.65 -1.65 1.80
N ILE A 581 5.59 -1.21 3.06
CA ILE A 581 5.87 -2.06 4.22
C ILE A 581 4.68 -2.98 4.53
N GLY A 582 3.47 -2.43 4.52
CA GLY A 582 2.25 -3.14 4.91
C GLY A 582 1.89 -4.35 4.06
N SER A 583 2.23 -4.35 2.77
CA SER A 583 2.03 -5.51 1.89
C SER A 583 2.71 -6.78 2.42
N ALA A 584 3.84 -6.62 3.12
CA ALA A 584 4.60 -7.72 3.70
C ALA A 584 4.33 -7.94 5.19
N THR A 585 4.24 -6.87 5.98
CA THR A 585 4.13 -6.96 7.44
C THR A 585 2.74 -7.36 7.91
N ILE A 586 1.68 -6.87 7.25
CA ILE A 586 0.29 -7.18 7.63
C ILE A 586 0.00 -8.68 7.50
N PRO A 587 0.24 -9.34 6.33
CA PRO A 587 -0.02 -10.79 6.21
C PRO A 587 0.83 -11.60 7.19
N SER A 588 2.08 -11.17 7.44
CA SER A 588 2.97 -11.85 8.38
C SER A 588 2.46 -11.76 9.82
N MET A 589 1.99 -10.58 10.26
CA MET A 589 1.38 -10.40 11.58
C MET A 589 0.10 -11.23 11.74
N ILE A 590 -0.75 -11.28 10.70
CA ILE A 590 -1.97 -12.10 10.69
C ILE A 590 -1.61 -13.59 10.78
N GLY A 591 -0.64 -14.05 9.97
CA GLY A 591 -0.15 -15.43 10.01
C GLY A 591 0.45 -15.83 11.36
N ALA A 592 0.98 -14.87 12.11
CA ALA A 592 1.47 -15.06 13.48
C ALA A 592 0.37 -15.07 14.56
N GLY A 593 -0.91 -14.91 14.18
CA GLY A 593 -2.06 -14.95 15.08
C GLY A 593 -2.58 -13.60 15.56
N MET A 594 -2.12 -12.47 14.98
CA MET A 594 -2.65 -11.15 15.30
C MET A 594 -4.00 -10.91 14.59
N PRO A 595 -5.01 -10.30 15.24
CA PRO A 595 -6.26 -9.96 14.58
C PRO A 595 -6.04 -9.04 13.37
N PRO A 596 -6.72 -9.26 12.23
CA PRO A 596 -6.52 -8.47 11.01
C PRO A 596 -6.64 -6.95 11.20
N ALA A 597 -7.68 -6.49 11.91
CA ALA A 597 -7.86 -5.06 12.22
C ALA A 597 -6.72 -4.48 13.09
N THR A 598 -6.12 -5.30 13.95
CA THR A 598 -4.98 -4.86 14.78
C THR A 598 -3.70 -4.80 13.96
N ALA A 599 -3.44 -5.80 13.11
CA ALA A 599 -2.29 -5.79 12.20
C ALA A 599 -2.34 -4.58 11.26
N ALA A 600 -3.51 -4.30 10.68
CA ALA A 600 -3.74 -3.11 9.87
C ALA A 600 -3.52 -1.80 10.65
N ALA A 601 -3.98 -1.74 11.91
CA ALA A 601 -3.85 -0.55 12.74
C ALA A 601 -2.39 -0.27 13.13
N ILE A 602 -1.62 -1.31 13.47
CA ILE A 602 -0.19 -1.21 13.75
C ILE A 602 0.56 -0.67 12.54
N GLU A 603 0.28 -1.21 11.36
CA GLU A 603 0.91 -0.75 10.13
C GLU A 603 0.50 0.69 9.79
N SER A 604 -0.78 1.05 10.00
CA SER A 604 -1.27 2.40 9.76
C SER A 604 -0.54 3.42 10.62
N ALA A 605 -0.41 3.13 11.92
CA ALA A 605 0.31 4.00 12.85
C ALA A 605 1.80 4.08 12.52
N SER A 606 2.44 2.93 12.26
CA SER A 606 3.87 2.89 11.91
C SER A 606 4.18 3.70 10.64
N SER A 607 3.30 3.59 9.64
CA SER A 607 3.45 4.26 8.36
C SER A 607 3.16 5.75 8.42
N LEU A 608 2.16 6.18 9.19
CA LEU A 608 1.81 7.59 9.37
C LEU A 608 2.98 8.41 9.94
N GLY A 609 3.77 7.81 10.84
CA GLY A 609 5.01 8.40 11.35
C GLY A 609 6.03 8.78 10.28
N GLY A 610 5.95 8.19 9.07
CA GLY A 610 6.85 8.52 7.97
C GLY A 610 6.73 9.95 7.50
N GLN A 611 5.57 10.60 7.74
CA GLN A 611 5.41 12.03 7.49
C GLN A 611 6.16 12.90 8.50
N LEU A 612 6.45 12.38 9.69
CA LEU A 612 7.19 13.12 10.71
C LEU A 612 8.71 12.95 10.57
N MET A 613 9.15 11.85 9.93
CA MET A 613 10.55 11.43 9.95
C MET A 613 11.43 12.26 9.00
N PRO A 614 12.44 12.98 9.50
CA PRO A 614 13.41 13.67 8.64
C PRO A 614 14.40 12.70 7.98
N PRO A 615 15.07 13.07 6.87
CA PRO A 615 15.17 14.41 6.29
C PRO A 615 14.19 14.71 5.18
N VAL A 616 13.31 13.79 4.76
CA VAL A 616 12.28 14.09 3.73
C VAL A 616 11.01 14.62 4.37
N MET A 617 10.54 13.99 5.45
CA MET A 617 9.28 14.35 6.12
C MET A 617 8.07 14.42 5.15
N GLY A 618 6.89 14.76 5.64
CA GLY A 618 5.74 15.05 4.79
C GLY A 618 5.93 16.33 4.00
N ILE A 619 5.23 16.45 2.86
CA ILE A 619 5.23 17.65 2.02
C ILE A 619 4.99 18.93 2.85
N SER A 620 4.14 18.82 3.89
CA SER A 620 3.85 19.89 4.85
C SER A 620 5.08 20.46 5.56
N ALA A 621 6.18 19.72 5.71
CA ALA A 621 7.44 20.21 6.28
C ALA A 621 8.16 21.18 5.33
N PHE A 622 8.12 20.93 4.02
CA PHE A 622 8.64 21.88 3.03
C PHE A 622 7.78 23.13 2.99
N LEU A 623 6.46 22.97 3.05
CA LEU A 623 5.54 24.11 3.16
C LEU A 623 5.76 24.89 4.46
N MET A 624 6.14 24.22 5.55
CA MET A 624 6.50 24.89 6.80
C MET A 624 7.72 25.79 6.66
N ALA A 625 8.78 25.31 6.00
CA ALA A 625 9.96 26.13 5.72
C ALA A 625 9.57 27.40 4.94
N GLU A 626 8.72 27.24 3.92
CA GLU A 626 8.21 28.35 3.10
C GLU A 626 7.40 29.35 3.94
N PHE A 627 6.34 28.91 4.63
CA PHE A 627 5.47 29.82 5.39
C PHE A 627 6.21 30.53 6.53
N LEU A 628 7.24 29.89 7.11
CA LEU A 628 8.11 30.52 8.12
C LEU A 628 9.17 31.44 7.52
N GLY A 629 9.45 31.34 6.22
CA GLY A 629 10.60 32.02 5.59
C GLY A 629 11.94 31.58 6.20
N LYS A 630 12.10 30.27 6.46
CA LYS A 630 13.27 29.67 7.10
C LYS A 630 13.85 28.55 6.26
N ASP A 631 15.12 28.23 6.49
CA ASP A 631 15.77 27.12 5.81
C ASP A 631 15.09 25.79 6.18
N TYR A 632 14.91 24.91 5.20
CA TYR A 632 14.30 23.59 5.45
C TYR A 632 15.09 22.76 6.48
N PHE A 633 16.40 22.96 6.57
CA PHE A 633 17.20 22.30 7.61
C PHE A 633 16.75 22.67 9.02
N ASP A 634 16.29 23.91 9.25
CA ASP A 634 15.75 24.31 10.55
C ASP A 634 14.52 23.48 10.93
N VAL A 635 13.67 23.16 9.95
CA VAL A 635 12.50 22.27 10.13
C VAL A 635 12.97 20.84 10.43
N VAL A 636 13.93 20.32 9.66
CA VAL A 636 14.51 18.98 9.83
C VAL A 636 15.14 18.81 11.21
N ALA A 637 15.98 19.77 11.62
CA ALA A 637 16.67 19.75 12.91
C ALA A 637 15.67 19.74 14.07
N ARG A 638 14.56 20.47 13.95
CA ARG A 638 13.49 20.51 14.96
C ARG A 638 12.60 19.27 14.93
N GLY A 639 12.36 18.69 13.75
CA GLY A 639 11.44 17.58 13.52
C GLY A 639 11.92 16.22 14.05
N TRP A 640 13.23 16.01 14.20
CA TRP A 640 13.79 14.73 14.68
C TRP A 640 13.22 14.31 16.04
N VAL A 641 13.16 15.24 16.99
CA VAL A 641 12.73 14.94 18.36
C VAL A 641 11.25 14.53 18.42
N PRO A 642 10.30 15.30 17.86
CA PRO A 642 8.91 14.85 17.73
C PRO A 642 8.76 13.51 17.02
N ALA A 643 9.52 13.26 15.94
CA ALA A 643 9.46 12.02 15.19
C ALA A 643 9.92 10.82 16.04
N LEU A 644 11.00 10.97 16.81
CA LEU A 644 11.48 9.94 17.73
C LEU A 644 10.49 9.67 18.87
N ILE A 645 9.87 10.71 19.44
CA ILE A 645 8.82 10.56 20.44
C ILE A 645 7.64 9.78 19.87
N TYR A 646 7.22 10.12 18.64
CA TYR A 646 6.16 9.41 17.93
C TYR A 646 6.48 7.92 17.76
N TYR A 647 7.64 7.60 17.19
CA TYR A 647 8.03 6.20 16.92
C TYR A 647 8.32 5.41 18.19
N ALA A 648 8.89 6.02 19.23
CA ALA A 648 9.07 5.37 20.53
C ALA A 648 7.71 5.00 21.17
N THR A 649 6.72 5.89 21.03
CA THR A 649 5.36 5.65 21.49
C THR A 649 4.67 4.54 20.71
N VAL A 650 4.72 4.60 19.38
CA VAL A 650 4.15 3.57 18.50
C VAL A 650 4.83 2.22 18.78
N SER A 651 6.16 2.17 18.88
CA SER A 651 6.91 0.97 19.24
C SER A 651 6.47 0.41 20.59
N THR A 652 6.28 1.26 21.61
CA THR A 652 5.80 0.84 22.93
C THR A 652 4.39 0.24 22.84
N SER A 653 3.48 0.89 22.14
CA SER A 653 2.13 0.36 21.90
C SER A 653 2.17 -1.00 21.20
N VAL A 654 2.95 -1.10 20.11
CA VAL A 654 3.09 -2.32 19.31
C VAL A 654 3.68 -3.45 20.16
N TYR A 655 4.63 -3.16 21.05
CA TYR A 655 5.19 -4.13 21.99
C TYR A 655 4.12 -4.67 22.95
N LEU A 656 3.32 -3.79 23.56
CA LEU A 656 2.23 -4.18 24.46
C LEU A 656 1.17 -5.03 23.74
N LEU A 657 0.86 -4.70 22.48
CA LEU A 657 -0.06 -5.47 21.65
C LEU A 657 0.50 -6.84 21.25
N ALA A 658 1.78 -6.91 20.87
CA ALA A 658 2.45 -8.16 20.51
C ALA A 658 2.41 -9.17 21.67
N ILE A 659 2.63 -8.69 22.90
CA ILE A 659 2.50 -9.48 24.13
C ILE A 659 1.06 -9.93 24.35
N ARG A 660 0.10 -9.01 24.24
CA ARG A 660 -1.32 -9.28 24.50
C ARG A 660 -1.89 -10.36 23.60
N PHE A 661 -1.51 -10.36 22.33
CA PHE A 661 -2.00 -11.34 21.34
C PHE A 661 -1.13 -12.60 21.24
N ARG A 662 -0.06 -12.72 22.02
CA ARG A 662 0.86 -13.88 22.03
C ARG A 662 1.26 -14.29 20.60
N THR A 663 1.74 -13.31 19.84
CA THR A 663 2.22 -13.53 18.46
C THR A 663 3.17 -14.74 18.42
N ARG A 664 2.99 -15.62 17.45
CA ARG A 664 3.82 -16.82 17.27
C ARG A 664 4.94 -16.53 16.28
N LEU A 665 6.07 -17.21 16.43
CA LEU A 665 7.10 -17.22 15.41
C LEU A 665 6.56 -17.92 14.17
N VAL A 666 6.46 -17.20 13.06
CA VAL A 666 6.23 -17.79 11.74
C VAL A 666 7.61 -18.12 11.18
N VAL A 667 7.99 -19.41 11.19
CA VAL A 667 9.23 -19.87 10.57
C VAL A 667 9.01 -19.92 9.06
N GLY A 668 9.24 -18.80 8.39
CA GLY A 668 9.42 -18.76 6.95
C GLY A 668 10.90 -18.80 6.60
N SER A 669 11.28 -19.52 5.54
CA SER A 669 12.61 -19.40 4.95
C SER A 669 12.70 -18.02 4.28
N VAL A 670 13.39 -17.07 4.91
CA VAL A 670 13.77 -15.82 4.25
C VAL A 670 15.18 -16.01 3.70
N GLU A 671 15.32 -15.82 2.39
CA GLU A 671 16.60 -15.81 1.68
C GLU A 671 17.61 -14.89 2.39
N GLY A 672 18.89 -15.27 2.35
CA GLY A 672 19.97 -14.44 2.88
C GLY A 672 20.01 -13.06 2.20
N LEU A 673 20.46 -12.04 2.92
CA LEU A 673 20.77 -10.74 2.29
C LEU A 673 21.92 -10.96 1.31
N THR A 674 21.69 -10.59 0.05
CA THR A 674 22.72 -10.62 -0.97
C THR A 674 23.71 -9.46 -0.77
N TRP A 675 24.87 -9.53 -1.42
CA TRP A 675 25.80 -8.39 -1.46
C TRP A 675 25.14 -7.13 -2.04
N ARG A 676 24.27 -7.28 -3.06
CA ARG A 676 23.49 -6.16 -3.63
C ARG A 676 22.56 -5.55 -2.59
N ASP A 677 21.90 -6.36 -1.77
CA ASP A 677 21.06 -5.85 -0.68
C ASP A 677 21.87 -5.02 0.31
N LEU A 678 23.08 -5.47 0.66
CA LEU A 678 23.95 -4.74 1.59
C LEU A 678 24.42 -3.40 1.01
N VAL A 679 24.79 -3.37 -0.28
CA VAL A 679 25.11 -2.12 -1.00
C VAL A 679 23.92 -1.17 -1.00
N ASN A 680 22.73 -1.68 -1.31
CA ASN A 680 21.51 -0.88 -1.36
C ASN A 680 21.13 -0.30 0.02
N LEU A 681 21.30 -1.08 1.09
CA LEU A 681 21.16 -0.59 2.46
C LEU A 681 22.22 0.47 2.81
N GLY A 682 23.46 0.28 2.36
CA GLY A 682 24.53 1.27 2.51
C GLY A 682 24.20 2.58 1.78
N ALA A 683 23.72 2.50 0.53
CA ALA A 683 23.27 3.64 -0.26
C ALA A 683 22.15 4.40 0.45
N PHE A 684 21.20 3.69 1.06
CA PHE A 684 20.14 4.28 1.86
C PHE A 684 20.70 5.11 3.03
N VAL A 685 21.64 4.55 3.81
CA VAL A 685 22.29 5.27 4.93
C VAL A 685 23.06 6.49 4.43
N VAL A 686 23.78 6.35 3.32
CA VAL A 686 24.53 7.46 2.70
C VAL A 686 23.61 8.58 2.22
N VAL A 687 22.43 8.26 1.66
CA VAL A 687 21.44 9.28 1.29
C VAL A 687 21.00 10.08 2.52
N VAL A 688 20.58 9.39 3.59
CA VAL A 688 20.07 10.04 4.80
C VAL A 688 21.14 10.89 5.47
N THR A 689 22.32 10.30 5.70
CA THR A 689 23.45 10.99 6.34
C THR A 689 24.05 12.07 5.46
N GLY A 690 24.06 11.89 4.14
CA GLY A 690 24.52 12.86 3.16
C GLY A 690 23.62 14.09 3.09
N LEU A 691 22.29 13.89 2.99
CA LEU A 691 21.32 14.99 3.01
C LEU A 691 21.44 15.81 4.29
N VAL A 692 21.37 15.14 5.45
CA VAL A 692 21.50 15.82 6.75
C VAL A 692 22.87 16.48 6.89
N GLY A 693 23.96 15.79 6.55
CA GLY A 693 25.32 16.29 6.69
C GLY A 693 25.59 17.53 5.83
N LEU A 694 25.20 17.50 4.56
CA LEU A 694 25.39 18.63 3.64
C LEU A 694 24.58 19.86 4.07
N MET A 695 23.33 19.67 4.50
CA MET A 695 22.51 20.77 5.01
C MET A 695 22.99 21.28 6.38
N ALA A 696 23.41 20.39 7.28
CA ALA A 696 23.78 20.75 8.65
C ALA A 696 25.15 21.41 8.76
N THR A 697 26.14 20.92 8.00
CA THR A 697 27.55 21.30 8.18
C THR A 697 28.03 22.28 7.12
N VAL A 698 27.55 22.14 5.89
CA VAL A 698 27.92 23.01 4.77
C VAL A 698 26.87 24.11 4.57
N HIS A 699 25.71 24.03 5.24
CA HIS A 699 24.59 24.94 5.07
C HIS A 699 24.16 25.10 3.60
N LEU A 700 24.31 24.02 2.83
CA LEU A 700 23.86 24.00 1.44
C LEU A 700 22.33 24.07 1.40
N ALA A 701 21.83 24.86 0.45
CA ALA A 701 20.40 24.89 0.20
C ALA A 701 19.90 23.46 -0.09
N PRO A 702 18.70 23.08 0.39
CA PRO A 702 18.23 21.70 0.36
C PRO A 702 18.20 21.10 -1.05
N MET A 703 17.87 21.94 -2.06
CA MET A 703 17.88 21.56 -3.47
C MET A 703 19.27 21.10 -3.95
N PHE A 704 20.31 21.84 -3.62
CA PHE A 704 21.69 21.48 -3.99
C PHE A 704 22.19 20.27 -3.20
N ALA A 705 21.83 20.15 -1.92
CA ALA A 705 22.16 18.99 -1.11
C ALA A 705 21.58 17.70 -1.73
N ALA A 706 20.30 17.73 -2.13
CA ALA A 706 19.64 16.61 -2.77
C ALA A 706 20.25 16.27 -4.15
N LEU A 707 20.59 17.30 -4.94
CA LEU A 707 21.28 17.12 -6.22
C LEU A 707 22.65 16.44 -6.08
N TYR A 708 23.50 16.89 -5.14
CA TYR A 708 24.81 16.30 -4.93
C TYR A 708 24.72 14.87 -4.39
N VAL A 709 23.78 14.59 -3.48
CA VAL A 709 23.51 13.23 -3.01
C VAL A 709 23.02 12.35 -4.16
N PHE A 710 22.12 12.84 -5.00
CA PHE A 710 21.65 12.12 -6.19
C PHE A 710 22.81 11.76 -7.12
N ILE A 711 23.70 12.70 -7.43
CA ILE A 711 24.84 12.45 -8.32
C ILE A 711 25.81 11.45 -7.68
N ALA A 712 26.17 11.64 -6.41
CA ALA A 712 27.12 10.77 -5.73
C ALA A 712 26.61 9.33 -5.60
N VAL A 713 25.39 9.15 -5.09
CA VAL A 713 24.78 7.84 -4.88
C VAL A 713 24.36 7.21 -6.20
N GLY A 714 23.82 8.01 -7.13
CA GLY A 714 23.40 7.54 -8.45
C GLY A 714 24.56 7.04 -9.28
N SER A 715 25.68 7.76 -9.28
CA SER A 715 26.91 7.30 -9.94
C SER A 715 27.43 6.00 -9.33
N ALA A 716 27.44 5.89 -8.00
CA ALA A 716 27.88 4.67 -7.32
C ALA A 716 26.98 3.46 -7.64
N LEU A 717 25.66 3.62 -7.54
CA LEU A 717 24.69 2.57 -7.86
C LEU A 717 24.74 2.18 -9.35
N PHE A 718 24.91 3.16 -10.24
CA PHE A 718 25.07 2.90 -11.67
C PHE A 718 26.35 2.12 -11.96
N VAL A 719 27.49 2.49 -11.37
CA VAL A 719 28.76 1.76 -11.56
C VAL A 719 28.64 0.33 -11.03
N ILE A 720 28.03 0.12 -9.86
CA ILE A 720 27.84 -1.21 -9.28
C ILE A 720 26.91 -2.05 -10.15
N ASN A 721 25.81 -1.46 -10.64
CA ASN A 721 24.92 -2.14 -11.57
C ASN A 721 25.66 -2.49 -12.88
N PHE A 722 26.40 -1.55 -13.46
CA PHE A 722 27.17 -1.72 -14.68
C PHE A 722 28.16 -2.88 -14.59
N VAL A 723 28.97 -2.93 -13.52
CA VAL A 723 29.92 -4.03 -13.26
C VAL A 723 29.17 -5.36 -13.13
N SER A 724 28.03 -5.36 -12.45
CA SER A 724 27.23 -6.57 -12.26
C SER A 724 26.59 -7.08 -13.56
N VAL A 725 26.22 -6.17 -14.46
CA VAL A 725 25.63 -6.49 -15.77
C VAL A 725 26.70 -6.96 -16.74
N LEU A 726 27.89 -6.35 -16.75
CA LEU A 726 29.04 -6.84 -17.54
C LEU A 726 29.40 -8.28 -17.16
N SER A 727 29.29 -8.62 -15.87
CA SER A 727 29.50 -9.99 -15.41
C SER A 727 28.40 -10.97 -15.85
N GLN A 728 27.20 -10.49 -16.17
CA GLN A 728 26.00 -11.31 -16.46
C GLN A 728 25.53 -11.22 -17.93
N TRP A 729 26.21 -10.44 -18.79
CA TRP A 729 25.91 -10.23 -20.21
C TRP A 729 24.44 -9.93 -20.53
N SER A 730 23.81 -9.02 -19.77
CA SER A 730 22.39 -8.65 -19.96
C SER A 730 22.20 -7.15 -20.25
N PRO A 731 22.14 -6.72 -21.52
CA PRO A 731 21.93 -5.31 -21.89
C PRO A 731 20.64 -4.70 -21.31
N ARG A 732 19.61 -5.54 -21.11
CA ARG A 732 18.33 -5.11 -20.50
C ARG A 732 18.49 -4.71 -19.04
N GLY A 733 19.38 -5.37 -18.30
CA GLY A 733 19.63 -5.09 -16.88
C GLY A 733 20.27 -3.73 -16.60
N LEU A 734 20.88 -3.09 -17.61
CA LEU A 734 21.51 -1.77 -17.51
C LEU A 734 20.47 -0.63 -17.63
N ILE A 735 19.47 -0.81 -18.50
CA ILE A 735 18.48 0.22 -18.82
C ILE A 735 17.28 0.14 -17.87
N GLU A 736 16.91 -1.06 -17.43
CA GLU A 736 15.73 -1.27 -16.58
C GLU A 736 15.70 -0.42 -15.29
N PRO A 737 16.79 -0.30 -14.50
CA PRO A 737 16.79 0.56 -13.32
C PRO A 737 16.62 2.05 -13.65
N ILE A 738 17.15 2.50 -14.79
CA ILE A 738 17.04 3.89 -15.26
C ILE A 738 15.61 4.19 -15.68
N VAL A 739 14.98 3.28 -16.42
CA VAL A 739 13.57 3.41 -16.82
C VAL A 739 12.67 3.44 -15.59
N ARG A 740 12.87 2.51 -14.64
CA ARG A 740 12.13 2.50 -13.36
C ARG A 740 12.32 3.79 -12.56
N PHE A 741 13.54 4.33 -12.54
CA PHE A 741 13.84 5.63 -11.93
C PHE A 741 13.06 6.76 -12.61
N LEU A 742 13.09 6.83 -13.94
CA LEU A 742 12.47 7.89 -14.71
C LEU A 742 10.93 7.86 -14.58
N ASP A 743 10.33 6.67 -14.67
CA ASP A 743 8.90 6.46 -14.42
C ASP A 743 8.56 6.91 -12.99
N ALA A 744 9.30 6.46 -11.98
CA ALA A 744 9.04 6.82 -10.57
C ALA A 744 9.17 8.33 -10.32
N PHE A 745 10.20 8.98 -10.88
CA PHE A 745 10.42 10.42 -10.75
C PHE A 745 9.30 11.22 -11.42
N THR A 746 9.00 10.89 -12.67
CA THR A 746 8.00 11.60 -13.47
C THR A 746 6.61 11.47 -12.85
N ASP A 747 6.25 10.28 -12.39
CA ASP A 747 4.95 10.04 -11.76
C ASP A 747 4.81 10.80 -10.44
N MET A 748 5.83 10.74 -9.56
CA MET A 748 5.77 11.42 -8.26
C MET A 748 5.78 12.95 -8.40
N ILE A 749 6.64 13.51 -9.26
CA ILE A 749 6.75 14.97 -9.39
C ILE A 749 5.56 15.57 -10.12
N SER A 750 5.02 14.89 -11.14
CA SER A 750 3.87 15.39 -11.88
C SER A 750 2.61 15.39 -11.02
N ASP A 751 2.37 14.30 -10.28
CA ASP A 751 1.23 14.20 -9.36
C ASP A 751 1.33 15.26 -8.25
N LEU A 752 2.51 15.44 -7.65
CA LEU A 752 2.74 16.45 -6.64
C LEU A 752 2.53 17.88 -7.16
N ALA A 753 3.11 18.21 -8.31
CA ALA A 753 3.04 19.56 -8.87
C ALA A 753 1.60 19.97 -9.22
N LEU A 754 0.84 19.05 -9.83
CA LEU A 754 -0.58 19.26 -10.14
C LEU A 754 -1.46 19.32 -8.89
N LEU A 755 -1.16 18.51 -7.88
CA LEU A 755 -1.83 18.59 -6.58
C LEU A 755 -1.60 19.94 -5.90
N LEU A 756 -0.36 20.43 -5.83
CA LEU A 756 -0.05 21.74 -5.25
C LEU A 756 -0.64 22.89 -6.07
N ALA A 757 -0.70 22.78 -7.40
CA ALA A 757 -1.40 23.75 -8.24
C ALA A 757 -2.92 23.76 -7.99
N THR A 758 -3.53 22.59 -7.78
CA THR A 758 -4.93 22.49 -7.35
C THR A 758 -5.16 23.14 -5.99
N LEU A 759 -4.18 23.06 -5.09
CA LEU A 759 -4.24 23.67 -3.76
C LEU A 759 -4.01 25.18 -3.78
N SER A 760 -3.33 25.72 -4.80
CA SER A 760 -3.29 27.15 -5.05
C SER A 760 -4.68 27.71 -5.35
N ILE A 761 -5.49 27.01 -6.15
CA ILE A 761 -6.90 27.40 -6.41
C ILE A 761 -7.66 27.54 -5.08
N MET A 762 -7.57 26.52 -4.21
CA MET A 762 -8.20 26.53 -2.88
C MET A 762 -7.73 27.73 -2.04
N THR A 763 -6.41 27.92 -1.99
CA THR A 763 -5.76 29.00 -1.24
C THR A 763 -6.20 30.38 -1.74
N GLY A 764 -6.17 30.58 -3.05
CA GLY A 764 -6.59 31.81 -3.70
C GLY A 764 -8.04 32.16 -3.38
N ALA A 765 -8.95 31.18 -3.46
CA ALA A 765 -10.36 31.38 -3.12
C ALA A 765 -10.56 31.89 -1.69
N LEU A 766 -9.85 31.31 -0.72
CA LEU A 766 -9.94 31.68 0.69
C LEU A 766 -9.37 33.06 0.96
N VAL A 767 -8.23 33.38 0.33
CA VAL A 767 -7.57 34.68 0.51
C VAL A 767 -8.42 35.82 -0.05
N ILE A 768 -8.93 35.70 -1.28
CA ILE A 768 -9.72 36.79 -1.91
C ILE A 768 -11.10 36.99 -1.27
N THR A 769 -11.63 35.98 -0.58
CA THR A 769 -12.92 36.08 0.15
C THR A 769 -12.76 36.57 1.59
N GLY A 770 -11.51 36.68 2.09
CA GLY A 770 -11.22 37.15 3.45
C GLY A 770 -11.61 36.15 4.55
N VAL A 771 -11.82 34.87 4.22
CA VAL A 771 -12.12 33.82 5.20
C VAL A 771 -11.06 33.72 6.32
N PRO A 772 -9.74 33.76 6.02
CA PRO A 772 -8.71 33.73 7.05
C PRO A 772 -8.86 34.85 8.07
N THR A 773 -9.13 36.09 7.63
CA THR A 773 -9.32 37.25 8.51
C THR A 773 -10.51 37.06 9.46
N LYS A 774 -11.63 36.52 8.96
CA LYS A 774 -12.86 36.30 9.74
C LYS A 774 -12.73 35.18 10.75
N LEU A 775 -12.09 34.07 10.37
CA LEU A 775 -11.81 32.98 11.31
C LEU A 775 -10.74 33.41 12.33
N GLY A 776 -9.79 34.24 11.92
CA GLY A 776 -8.79 34.82 12.80
C GLY A 776 -9.39 35.68 13.91
N SER A 777 -10.42 36.48 13.62
CA SER A 777 -11.08 37.28 14.67
C SER A 777 -11.71 36.41 15.76
N VAL A 778 -12.38 35.32 15.39
CA VAL A 778 -12.96 34.37 16.35
C VAL A 778 -11.89 33.70 17.20
N LEU A 779 -10.73 33.36 16.61
CA LEU A 779 -9.61 32.80 17.36
C LEU A 779 -8.99 33.81 18.34
N ILE A 780 -8.88 35.09 17.95
CA ILE A 780 -8.39 36.16 18.82
C ILE A 780 -9.38 36.41 19.96
N GLU A 781 -10.69 36.40 19.70
CA GLU A 781 -11.72 36.48 20.74
C GLU A 781 -11.60 35.32 21.75
N ALA A 782 -11.38 34.10 21.27
CA ALA A 782 -11.13 32.94 22.13
C ALA A 782 -9.83 33.10 22.96
N ALA A 783 -8.78 33.66 22.36
CA ALA A 783 -7.52 33.96 23.05
C ALA A 783 -7.71 35.00 24.17
N GLY A 784 -8.62 35.96 23.97
CA GLY A 784 -9.03 36.94 24.99
C GLY A 784 -9.66 36.29 26.23
N VAL A 785 -10.26 35.10 26.10
CA VAL A 785 -10.71 34.29 27.24
C VAL A 785 -9.52 33.56 27.88
N ASN A 786 -8.81 32.74 27.10
CA ASN A 786 -7.48 32.21 27.43
C ASN A 786 -6.87 31.48 26.21
N LEU A 787 -5.54 31.27 26.25
CA LEU A 787 -4.82 30.56 25.18
C LEU A 787 -5.27 29.10 24.99
N VAL A 788 -5.75 28.42 26.03
CA VAL A 788 -6.22 27.02 25.92
C VAL A 788 -7.48 26.93 25.07
N ALA A 789 -8.41 27.87 25.25
CA ALA A 789 -9.63 27.98 24.46
C ALA A 789 -9.31 28.24 22.99
N MET A 790 -8.33 29.11 22.71
CA MET A 790 -7.81 29.32 21.36
C MET A 790 -7.26 28.02 20.76
N VAL A 791 -6.35 27.31 21.45
CA VAL A 791 -5.76 26.05 20.96
C VAL A 791 -6.82 24.98 20.70
N LEU A 792 -7.80 24.82 21.60
CA LEU A 792 -8.88 23.85 21.43
C LEU A 792 -9.78 24.22 20.24
N LEU A 793 -10.12 25.49 20.08
CA LEU A 793 -10.92 25.97 18.96
C LEU A 793 -10.16 25.82 17.63
N SER A 794 -8.86 26.14 17.62
CA SER A 794 -7.95 25.89 16.51
C SER A 794 -7.88 24.41 16.15
N PHE A 795 -7.79 23.52 17.14
CA PHE A 795 -7.81 22.07 16.91
C PHE A 795 -9.14 21.62 16.29
N ILE A 796 -10.28 22.08 16.84
CA ILE A 796 -11.61 21.72 16.32
C ILE A 796 -11.77 22.21 14.88
N PHE A 797 -11.43 23.48 14.58
CA PHE A 797 -11.51 24.01 13.23
C PHE A 797 -10.58 23.29 12.27
N GLY A 798 -9.30 23.12 12.62
CA GLY A 798 -8.35 22.43 11.75
C GLY A 798 -8.69 20.95 11.55
N ALA A 799 -9.23 20.27 12.57
CA ALA A 799 -9.70 18.89 12.44
C ALA A 799 -10.92 18.79 11.51
N ILE A 800 -11.91 19.69 11.63
CA ILE A 800 -13.09 19.73 10.75
C ILE A 800 -12.67 20.05 9.30
N LEU A 801 -11.89 21.11 9.11
CA LEU A 801 -11.39 21.52 7.79
C LEU A 801 -10.52 20.44 7.15
N GLY A 802 -9.76 19.70 7.96
CA GLY A 802 -8.89 18.63 7.50
C GLY A 802 -9.60 17.31 7.20
N THR A 803 -10.86 17.14 7.62
CA THR A 803 -11.58 15.89 7.34
C THR A 803 -11.75 15.67 5.84
N GLY A 804 -11.34 14.50 5.36
CA GLY A 804 -11.42 14.16 3.94
C GLY A 804 -10.34 14.77 3.04
N LEU A 805 -9.42 15.55 3.61
CA LEU A 805 -8.31 16.15 2.87
C LEU A 805 -6.96 15.45 3.17
N PRO A 806 -6.04 15.36 2.20
CA PRO A 806 -4.66 14.97 2.45
C PRO A 806 -3.94 15.92 3.45
N PRO A 807 -2.85 15.46 4.11
CA PRO A 807 -2.11 16.24 5.11
C PRO A 807 -1.62 17.62 4.67
N ALA A 808 -1.14 17.73 3.43
CA ALA A 808 -0.63 18.97 2.88
C ALA A 808 -1.73 20.05 2.74
N PRO A 809 -2.88 19.77 2.09
CA PRO A 809 -4.04 20.66 2.11
C PRO A 809 -4.48 21.06 3.52
N THR A 810 -4.57 20.10 4.45
CA THR A 810 -4.96 20.38 5.84
C THR A 810 -3.96 21.33 6.50
N TYR A 811 -2.66 21.09 6.33
CA TYR A 811 -1.60 21.97 6.83
C TYR A 811 -1.72 23.38 6.24
N ILE A 812 -1.92 23.52 4.92
CA ILE A 812 -2.08 24.81 4.24
C ILE A 812 -3.27 25.58 4.83
N LEU A 813 -4.42 24.91 5.00
CA LEU A 813 -5.61 25.54 5.59
C LEU A 813 -5.31 26.06 7.00
N VAL A 814 -4.67 25.26 7.84
CA VAL A 814 -4.30 25.67 9.19
C VAL A 814 -3.25 26.78 9.17
N ALA A 815 -2.23 26.71 8.32
CA ALA A 815 -1.18 27.71 8.19
C ALA A 815 -1.69 29.07 7.70
N ILE A 816 -2.72 29.09 6.86
CA ILE A 816 -3.29 30.34 6.33
C ILE A 816 -4.34 30.92 7.28
N VAL A 817 -5.17 30.06 7.88
CA VAL A 817 -6.34 30.49 8.66
C VAL A 817 -6.01 30.64 10.14
N ILE A 818 -5.30 29.66 10.70
CA ILE A 818 -5.12 29.51 12.14
C ILE A 818 -3.78 30.08 12.59
N ALA A 819 -2.72 29.96 11.80
CA ALA A 819 -1.41 30.40 12.24
C ALA A 819 -1.29 31.92 12.47
N PRO A 820 -1.75 32.80 11.55
CA PRO A 820 -1.62 34.24 11.72
C PRO A 820 -2.22 34.79 13.03
N PRO A 821 -3.49 34.47 13.42
CA PRO A 821 -4.05 34.98 14.67
C PRO A 821 -3.31 34.47 15.91
N MET A 822 -2.81 33.22 15.92
CA MET A 822 -2.00 32.69 17.03
C MET A 822 -0.69 33.45 17.19
N ILE A 823 -0.04 33.77 16.08
CA ILE A 823 1.20 34.55 16.07
C ILE A 823 0.93 35.99 16.52
N GLN A 824 -0.19 36.59 16.08
CA GLN A 824 -0.59 37.96 16.48
C GLN A 824 -0.80 38.10 18.00
N VAL A 825 -1.29 37.07 18.68
CA VAL A 825 -1.44 37.08 20.15
C VAL A 825 -0.16 36.67 20.90
N GLY A 826 0.96 36.51 20.18
CA GLY A 826 2.29 36.30 20.76
C GLY A 826 2.76 34.85 20.86
N VAL A 827 2.04 33.88 20.29
CA VAL A 827 2.52 32.49 20.24
C VAL A 827 3.69 32.38 19.26
N ASN A 828 4.75 31.66 19.65
CA ASN A 828 5.92 31.48 18.80
C ASN A 828 5.56 30.79 17.46
N PRO A 829 6.01 31.31 16.30
CA PRO A 829 5.70 30.72 14.99
C PRO A 829 6.07 29.24 14.86
N TRP A 830 7.21 28.80 15.43
CA TRP A 830 7.59 27.38 15.39
C TRP A 830 6.57 26.48 16.10
N VAL A 831 6.05 26.91 17.25
CA VAL A 831 5.01 26.18 17.99
C VAL A 831 3.76 26.05 17.15
N VAL A 832 3.30 27.16 16.55
CA VAL A 832 2.09 27.22 15.75
C VAL A 832 2.20 26.35 14.49
N HIS A 833 3.32 26.43 13.77
CA HIS A 833 3.51 25.66 12.55
C HIS A 833 3.74 24.16 12.81
N PHE A 834 4.44 23.78 13.88
CA PHE A 834 4.53 22.36 14.28
C PHE A 834 3.18 21.82 14.77
N PHE A 835 2.38 22.62 15.48
CA PHE A 835 1.00 22.28 15.80
C PHE A 835 0.18 22.05 14.52
N ALA A 836 0.25 22.97 13.56
CA ALA A 836 -0.42 22.83 12.27
C ALA A 836 0.04 21.60 11.50
N PHE A 837 1.33 21.27 11.56
CA PHE A 837 1.91 20.09 10.93
C PHE A 837 1.40 18.79 11.55
N PHE A 838 1.39 18.68 12.88
CA PHE A 838 0.82 17.52 13.56
C PHE A 838 -0.68 17.39 13.32
N LEU A 839 -1.41 18.51 13.25
CA LEU A 839 -2.83 18.53 12.90
C LEU A 839 -3.06 18.10 11.45
N GLY A 840 -2.18 18.49 10.52
CA GLY A 840 -2.17 18.01 9.14
C GLY A 840 -1.98 16.50 9.04
N VAL A 841 -0.98 15.95 9.74
CA VAL A 841 -0.74 14.50 9.82
C VAL A 841 -1.92 13.78 10.47
N PHE A 842 -2.53 14.38 11.50
CA PHE A 842 -3.73 13.85 12.12
C PHE A 842 -4.94 13.83 11.18
N GLY A 843 -5.05 14.78 10.25
CA GLY A 843 -6.10 14.82 9.21
C GLY A 843 -6.14 13.57 8.33
N GLU A 844 -5.00 12.90 8.10
CA GLU A 844 -4.98 11.63 7.35
C GLU A 844 -5.45 10.42 8.19
N LEU A 845 -5.65 10.60 9.50
CA LEU A 845 -6.11 9.59 10.45
C LEU A 845 -7.51 9.88 11.04
N THR A 846 -8.22 10.91 10.58
CA THR A 846 -9.52 11.32 11.16
C THR A 846 -10.74 10.60 10.59
N PRO A 847 -11.67 10.06 11.40
CA PRO A 847 -12.95 9.57 10.89
C PRO A 847 -13.77 10.67 10.19
N PRO A 848 -14.51 10.38 9.10
CA PRO A 848 -14.72 9.08 8.47
C PRO A 848 -13.68 8.71 7.39
N THR A 849 -12.58 9.45 7.27
CA THR A 849 -11.66 9.37 6.13
C THR A 849 -10.20 9.12 6.54
N SER A 850 -9.59 8.05 6.06
CA SER A 850 -8.15 7.85 6.26
C SER A 850 -7.60 7.02 5.12
N LEU A 851 -6.71 7.60 4.31
CA LEU A 851 -6.11 6.87 3.18
C LEU A 851 -5.23 5.73 3.69
N VAL A 852 -4.38 5.99 4.69
CA VAL A 852 -3.53 4.96 5.31
C VAL A 852 -4.37 3.82 5.88
N ALA A 853 -5.39 4.13 6.71
CA ALA A 853 -6.21 3.09 7.31
C ALA A 853 -7.07 2.35 6.28
N ALA A 854 -7.51 3.01 5.20
CA ALA A 854 -8.23 2.35 4.11
C ALA A 854 -7.33 1.37 3.34
N VAL A 855 -6.08 1.77 3.06
CA VAL A 855 -5.09 0.92 2.40
C VAL A 855 -4.76 -0.30 3.28
N THR A 856 -4.40 -0.10 4.54
CA THR A 856 -4.01 -1.20 5.44
C THR A 856 -5.20 -2.11 5.76
N ALA A 857 -6.40 -1.56 5.95
CA ALA A 857 -7.61 -2.36 6.15
C ALA A 857 -7.92 -3.22 4.91
N LYS A 858 -7.70 -2.68 3.70
CA LYS A 858 -7.84 -3.43 2.44
C LYS A 858 -6.81 -4.55 2.34
N ILE A 859 -5.55 -4.31 2.75
CA ILE A 859 -4.50 -5.35 2.78
C ILE A 859 -4.85 -6.45 3.81
N ALA A 860 -5.35 -6.06 4.98
CA ALA A 860 -5.72 -7.00 6.05
C ALA A 860 -7.08 -7.68 5.85
N ASN A 861 -7.88 -7.25 4.87
CA ASN A 861 -9.29 -7.63 4.74
C ASN A 861 -10.08 -7.41 6.06
N ALA A 862 -9.90 -6.24 6.67
CA ALA A 862 -10.48 -5.86 7.95
C ALA A 862 -11.47 -4.69 7.81
N SER A 863 -12.31 -4.47 8.83
CA SER A 863 -13.17 -3.29 8.87
C SER A 863 -12.34 -2.01 8.97
N PHE A 864 -12.62 -1.04 8.07
CA PHE A 864 -12.00 0.28 8.08
C PHE A 864 -12.18 0.98 9.43
N TYR A 865 -13.40 1.03 9.96
CA TYR A 865 -13.69 1.71 11.23
C TYR A 865 -12.99 1.07 12.42
N GLN A 866 -12.90 -0.27 12.47
CA GLN A 866 -12.16 -0.96 13.55
C GLN A 866 -10.66 -0.68 13.46
N THR A 867 -10.11 -0.71 12.25
CA THR A 867 -8.71 -0.39 11.97
C THR A 867 -8.40 1.04 12.40
N LEU A 868 -9.23 2.00 11.99
CA LEU A 868 -9.08 3.42 12.30
C LEU A 868 -9.14 3.70 13.80
N ASN A 869 -10.17 3.20 14.49
CA ASN A 869 -10.32 3.39 15.93
C ASN A 869 -9.15 2.81 16.71
N ARG A 870 -8.60 1.69 16.26
CA ARG A 870 -7.42 1.08 16.88
C ARG A 870 -6.16 1.87 16.56
N ALA A 871 -6.00 2.35 15.33
CA ALA A 871 -4.86 3.18 14.93
C ALA A 871 -4.82 4.51 15.72
N LEU A 872 -5.97 5.14 15.97
CA LEU A 872 -6.07 6.33 16.83
C LEU A 872 -5.52 6.08 18.25
N GLN A 873 -5.75 4.91 18.82
CA GLN A 873 -5.21 4.53 20.14
C GLN A 873 -3.70 4.30 20.13
N ILE A 874 -3.14 3.87 18.98
CA ILE A 874 -1.70 3.65 18.80
C ILE A 874 -1.00 5.00 18.54
N CYS A 875 -1.63 5.89 17.78
CA CYS A 875 -1.14 7.23 17.42
C CYS A 875 -1.40 8.31 18.48
N ILE A 876 -1.60 7.94 19.75
CA ILE A 876 -1.89 8.91 20.82
C ILE A 876 -0.79 9.98 20.96
N SER A 877 0.42 9.64 20.53
CA SER A 877 1.56 10.56 20.42
C SER A 877 1.25 11.84 19.65
N LEU A 878 0.44 11.79 18.58
CA LEU A 878 0.09 13.01 17.82
C LEU A 878 -0.65 14.02 18.69
N PHE A 879 -1.63 13.58 19.49
CA PHE A 879 -2.36 14.46 20.40
C PHE A 879 -1.46 15.02 21.49
N THR A 880 -0.57 14.17 22.05
CA THR A 880 0.37 14.64 23.08
C THR A 880 1.41 15.59 22.52
N LEU A 881 1.85 15.43 21.28
CA LEU A 881 2.79 16.34 20.61
C LEU A 881 2.12 17.68 20.31
N MET A 882 0.87 17.69 19.85
CA MET A 882 0.09 18.91 19.63
C MET A 882 -0.07 19.73 20.93
N ALA A 883 -0.37 19.10 22.06
CA ALA A 883 -0.41 19.79 23.35
C ALA A 883 1.01 20.16 23.85
N GLY A 884 1.96 19.24 23.66
CA GLY A 884 3.34 19.36 24.14
C GLY A 884 4.07 20.56 23.58
N VAL A 885 3.87 20.93 22.30
CA VAL A 885 4.53 22.12 21.73
C VAL A 885 4.09 23.43 22.35
N PHE A 886 2.89 23.52 22.93
CA PHE A 886 2.45 24.73 23.64
C PHE A 886 2.96 24.78 25.09
N VAL A 887 3.01 23.62 25.76
CA VAL A 887 3.39 23.55 27.19
C VAL A 887 4.91 23.45 27.38
N ARG A 888 5.60 22.86 26.39
CA ARG A 888 7.06 22.72 26.30
C ARG A 888 7.57 23.25 24.94
N PRO A 889 7.46 24.57 24.69
CA PRO A 889 7.88 25.17 23.41
C PRO A 889 9.33 24.88 23.01
N GLU A 890 10.22 24.65 23.98
CA GLU A 890 11.61 24.24 23.75
C GLU A 890 11.74 22.98 22.89
N LEU A 891 10.69 22.14 22.83
CA LEU A 891 10.61 20.98 21.95
C LEU A 891 10.78 21.33 20.46
N VAL A 892 10.41 22.55 20.05
CA VAL A 892 10.44 22.98 18.65
C VAL A 892 11.09 24.34 18.42
N ILE A 893 11.38 25.11 19.48
CA ILE A 893 12.11 26.38 19.36
C ILE A 893 13.63 26.15 19.25
N GLU A 894 14.18 25.30 20.13
CA GLU A 894 15.63 25.14 20.30
C GLU A 894 16.13 23.77 19.82
N PRO A 895 16.65 23.63 18.59
CA PRO A 895 17.12 22.35 18.09
C PRO A 895 18.34 21.83 18.87
N GLY A 896 18.51 20.50 18.88
CA GLY A 896 19.70 19.85 19.45
C GLY A 896 19.56 19.55 20.94
N LEU A 897 20.52 19.98 21.76
CA LEU A 897 20.52 19.65 23.20
C LEU A 897 19.45 20.41 24.00
N GLY A 898 19.05 21.61 23.57
CA GLY A 898 17.99 22.40 24.21
C GLY A 898 16.65 21.66 24.25
N GLN A 899 16.32 20.98 23.16
CA GLN A 899 15.15 20.12 23.00
C GLN A 899 15.04 18.97 24.01
N MET A 900 16.16 18.45 24.52
CA MET A 900 16.17 17.17 25.23
C MET A 900 15.36 17.19 26.53
N ARG A 901 15.30 18.33 27.21
CA ARG A 901 14.55 18.46 28.47
C ARG A 901 13.04 18.34 28.23
N GLY A 902 12.50 19.16 27.33
CA GLY A 902 11.10 19.06 26.90
C GLY A 902 10.80 17.69 26.29
N ALA A 903 11.74 17.14 25.50
CA ALA A 903 11.60 15.82 24.88
C ALA A 903 11.40 14.71 25.91
N LEU A 904 12.19 14.67 26.98
CA LEU A 904 12.10 13.66 28.02
C LEU A 904 10.76 13.74 28.77
N LEU A 905 10.29 14.96 29.08
CA LEU A 905 8.99 15.15 29.73
C LEU A 905 7.84 14.68 28.84
N VAL A 906 7.81 15.14 27.58
CA VAL A 906 6.76 14.76 26.62
C VAL A 906 6.81 13.26 26.35
N LEU A 907 8.00 12.68 26.11
CA LEU A 907 8.16 11.24 25.93
C LEU A 907 7.64 10.42 27.12
N THR A 908 7.99 10.83 28.35
CA THR A 908 7.54 10.16 29.58
C THR A 908 6.02 10.22 29.71
N ALA A 909 5.42 11.37 29.46
CA ALA A 909 3.97 11.53 29.45
C ALA A 909 3.30 10.65 28.38
N THR A 910 3.80 10.68 27.15
CA THR A 910 3.22 9.93 26.03
C THR A 910 3.32 8.43 26.23
N ILE A 911 4.44 7.92 26.74
CA ILE A 911 4.60 6.51 27.13
C ILE A 911 3.65 6.19 28.29
N GLY A 912 3.56 7.04 29.31
CA GLY A 912 2.64 6.85 30.44
C GLY A 912 1.18 6.72 30.01
N ILE A 913 0.72 7.59 29.10
CA ILE A 913 -0.63 7.51 28.50
C ILE A 913 -0.79 6.22 27.69
N THR A 914 0.22 5.81 26.92
CA THR A 914 0.18 4.57 26.14
C THR A 914 0.05 3.33 27.02
N PHE A 915 0.78 3.28 28.13
CA PHE A 915 0.64 2.22 29.14
C PHE A 915 -0.74 2.25 29.78
N SER A 916 -1.26 3.44 30.12
CA SER A 916 -2.62 3.58 30.65
C SER A 916 -3.68 3.07 29.65
N LEU A 917 -3.50 3.27 28.34
CA LEU A 917 -4.47 2.82 27.34
C LEU A 917 -4.36 1.32 27.03
N GLN A 918 -3.16 0.75 27.02
CA GLN A 918 -2.92 -0.57 26.42
C GLN A 918 -2.45 -1.66 27.39
N ALA A 919 -1.79 -1.30 28.49
CA ALA A 919 -1.32 -2.27 29.47
C ALA A 919 -2.45 -2.75 30.40
N ARG A 920 -2.27 -3.94 30.96
CA ARG A 920 -3.06 -4.47 32.07
C ARG A 920 -2.16 -4.64 33.30
N PHE A 921 -2.53 -4.04 34.42
CA PHE A 921 -1.81 -4.04 35.69
C PHE A 921 -2.40 -5.03 36.69
N SER A 922 -3.67 -5.42 36.54
CA SER A 922 -4.34 -6.42 37.38
C SER A 922 -5.35 -7.25 36.60
N ASP A 923 -5.53 -8.52 36.99
CA ASP A 923 -6.58 -9.39 36.45
C ASP A 923 -7.96 -9.01 37.01
N ARG A 924 -7.99 -8.31 38.15
CA ARG A 924 -9.20 -7.73 38.73
C ARG A 924 -9.44 -6.34 38.15
N GLY A 925 -10.51 -6.21 37.36
CA GLY A 925 -10.87 -4.93 36.72
C GLY A 925 -11.07 -3.76 37.68
N SER A 926 -11.53 -4.03 38.91
CA SER A 926 -11.68 -3.02 39.98
C SER A 926 -10.37 -2.42 40.47
N VAL A 927 -9.24 -3.08 40.25
CA VAL A 927 -7.89 -2.58 40.60
C VAL A 927 -7.16 -2.08 39.36
N ASP A 928 -7.36 -2.73 38.21
CA ASP A 928 -6.73 -2.35 36.93
C ASP A 928 -7.14 -0.93 36.50
N LEU A 929 -8.45 -0.63 36.53
CA LEU A 929 -8.96 0.64 36.04
C LEU A 929 -8.46 1.83 36.89
N PRO A 930 -8.51 1.82 38.24
CA PRO A 930 -7.96 2.90 39.04
C PRO A 930 -6.45 3.13 38.83
N VAL A 931 -5.65 2.08 38.71
CA VAL A 931 -4.20 2.21 38.46
C VAL A 931 -3.95 2.87 37.10
N ARG A 932 -4.71 2.48 36.07
CA ARG A 932 -4.60 3.07 34.73
C ARG A 932 -5.06 4.53 34.71
N LEU A 933 -6.14 4.87 35.42
CA LEU A 933 -6.60 6.25 35.55
C LEU A 933 -5.61 7.11 36.33
N ALA A 934 -5.02 6.59 37.42
CA ALA A 934 -3.98 7.28 38.18
C ALA A 934 -2.72 7.52 37.34
N LEU A 935 -2.30 6.52 36.54
CA LEU A 935 -1.20 6.64 35.60
C LEU A 935 -1.48 7.69 34.52
N ALA A 936 -2.70 7.70 33.95
CA ALA A 936 -3.12 8.72 33.00
C ALA A 936 -3.09 10.12 33.62
N LEU A 937 -3.59 10.27 34.86
CA LEU A 937 -3.57 11.54 35.57
C LEU A 937 -2.13 12.03 35.80
N CYS A 938 -1.23 11.17 36.27
CA CYS A 938 0.17 11.53 36.46
C CYS A 938 0.82 11.93 35.12
N ALA A 939 0.58 11.17 34.06
CA ALA A 939 1.11 11.48 32.74
C ALA A 939 0.55 12.79 32.15
N LEU A 940 -0.73 13.10 32.40
CA LEU A 940 -1.33 14.39 32.03
C LEU A 940 -0.75 15.55 32.84
N ILE A 941 -0.42 15.34 34.13
CA ILE A 941 0.29 16.34 34.94
C ILE A 941 1.69 16.59 34.36
N VAL A 942 2.44 15.55 33.99
CA VAL A 942 3.75 15.70 33.33
C VAL A 942 3.62 16.54 32.05
N LEU A 943 2.58 16.28 31.24
CA LEU A 943 2.39 16.91 29.94
C LEU A 943 1.87 18.36 30.02
N LEU A 944 0.86 18.61 30.86
CA LEU A 944 0.05 19.83 30.81
C LEU A 944 0.36 20.81 31.94
N TYR A 945 1.01 20.37 33.03
CA TYR A 945 1.24 21.24 34.17
C TYR A 945 2.40 22.21 33.87
N PRO A 946 2.21 23.54 33.98
CA PRO A 946 3.22 24.51 33.56
C PRO A 946 4.54 24.40 34.33
N SER A 947 4.48 24.14 35.65
CA SER A 947 5.69 24.05 36.49
C SER A 947 6.52 22.83 36.16
N GLU A 948 7.77 23.06 35.75
CA GLU A 948 8.72 22.01 35.42
C GLU A 948 9.04 21.10 36.62
N GLN A 949 9.16 21.66 37.83
CA GLN A 949 9.48 20.88 39.03
C GLN A 949 8.37 19.87 39.34
N VAL A 950 7.12 20.29 39.20
CA VAL A 950 5.95 19.42 39.41
C VAL A 950 5.86 18.37 38.30
N ALA A 951 6.08 18.76 37.04
CA ALA A 951 6.12 17.82 35.93
C ALA A 951 7.24 16.76 36.10
N ALA A 952 8.44 17.18 36.48
CA ALA A 952 9.56 16.28 36.74
C ALA A 952 9.28 15.35 37.94
N ALA A 953 8.68 15.86 39.01
CA ALA A 953 8.27 15.02 40.14
C ALA A 953 7.20 13.99 39.74
N ALA A 954 6.25 14.37 38.88
CA ALA A 954 5.21 13.49 38.36
C ALA A 954 5.74 12.41 37.37
N CYS A 955 6.95 12.56 36.83
CA CYS A 955 7.62 11.49 36.07
C CYS A 955 7.93 10.27 36.95
N LEU A 956 8.27 10.48 38.23
CA LEU A 956 8.64 9.39 39.14
C LEU A 956 7.52 8.33 39.28
N PRO A 957 6.26 8.68 39.62
CA PRO A 957 5.18 7.68 39.70
C PRO A 957 4.88 7.03 38.35
N VAL A 958 5.02 7.74 37.23
CA VAL A 958 4.86 7.17 35.88
C VAL A 958 5.91 6.08 35.63
N VAL A 959 7.19 6.41 35.84
CA VAL A 959 8.32 5.50 35.63
C VAL A 959 8.25 4.31 36.59
N LEU A 960 7.94 4.53 37.87
CA LEU A 960 7.81 3.46 38.86
C LEU A 960 6.68 2.49 38.51
N THR A 961 5.53 3.00 38.03
CA THR A 961 4.39 2.17 37.63
C THR A 961 4.72 1.33 36.40
N ILE A 962 5.44 1.90 35.42
CA ILE A 962 5.92 1.18 34.24
C ILE A 962 6.98 0.14 34.63
N ALA A 963 7.94 0.50 35.48
CA ALA A 963 8.97 -0.41 35.98
C ALA A 963 8.35 -1.57 36.76
N TYR A 964 7.36 -1.30 37.61
CA TYR A 964 6.58 -2.33 38.29
C TYR A 964 5.93 -3.29 37.29
N TRP A 965 5.30 -2.78 36.24
CA TRP A 965 4.71 -3.61 35.19
C TRP A 965 5.75 -4.47 34.48
N ILE A 966 6.91 -3.90 34.13
CA ILE A 966 8.01 -4.60 33.44
C ILE A 966 8.59 -5.72 34.32
N ILE A 967 8.79 -5.47 35.62
CA ILE A 967 9.46 -6.44 36.52
C ILE A 967 8.48 -7.54 36.96
N TRP A 968 7.25 -7.19 37.33
CA TRP A 968 6.34 -8.08 38.05
C TRP A 968 5.17 -8.62 37.22
N ARG A 969 4.84 -7.98 36.10
CA ARG A 969 3.69 -8.33 35.25
C ARG A 969 4.05 -8.69 33.82
N ARG A 970 5.34 -8.65 33.43
CA ARG A 970 5.81 -9.33 32.21
C ARG A 970 5.27 -10.75 32.24
N PRO A 971 4.49 -11.20 31.24
CA PRO A 971 3.88 -12.51 31.31
C PRO A 971 4.98 -13.56 31.49
N ALA A 972 4.95 -14.23 32.63
CA ALA A 972 5.91 -15.27 33.04
C ALA A 972 6.03 -16.45 32.04
N ALA A 973 5.21 -16.45 30.98
CA ALA A 973 5.29 -17.40 29.86
C ALA A 973 6.53 -17.21 28.97
N THR A 974 7.15 -16.03 28.92
CA THR A 974 8.35 -15.82 28.08
C THR A 974 9.61 -16.44 28.70
N LEU A 975 9.69 -16.50 30.03
CA LEU A 975 10.78 -17.17 30.77
C LEU A 975 10.64 -18.71 30.76
N ALA A 976 9.42 -19.23 30.65
CA ALA A 976 9.18 -20.67 30.51
C ALA A 976 9.60 -21.19 29.12
N MET A 977 9.36 -20.44 28.03
CA MET A 977 9.83 -20.83 26.69
C MET A 977 11.34 -20.72 26.51
N THR A 978 11.99 -19.71 27.11
CA THR A 978 13.47 -19.60 27.06
C THR A 978 14.18 -20.61 27.96
N LYS A 979 13.52 -21.11 29.03
CA LYS A 979 14.04 -22.23 29.82
C LYS A 979 13.70 -23.61 29.23
N ALA A 980 12.59 -23.75 28.50
CA ALA A 980 12.18 -25.03 27.91
C ALA A 980 12.94 -25.38 26.61
N VAL A 981 13.45 -24.37 25.89
CA VAL A 981 14.38 -24.58 24.77
C VAL A 981 15.80 -24.44 25.31
N GLY A 982 16.29 -25.49 25.96
CA GLY A 982 17.70 -25.57 26.35
C GLY A 982 18.64 -25.52 25.12
N PRO A 983 19.94 -25.23 25.32
CA PRO A 983 20.94 -25.15 24.23
C PRO A 983 21.05 -26.42 23.36
N ALA A 984 20.48 -27.53 23.80
CA ALA A 984 20.59 -28.84 23.18
C ALA A 984 19.76 -29.02 21.90
N VAL A 985 18.72 -28.21 21.65
CA VAL A 985 17.86 -28.37 20.43
C VAL A 985 18.38 -27.55 19.24
N LEU A 986 19.35 -26.65 19.46
CA LEU A 986 20.03 -25.92 18.37
C LEU A 986 21.23 -26.68 17.79
N ALA A 987 21.66 -27.78 18.41
CA ALA A 987 22.85 -28.54 18.01
C ALA A 987 22.57 -29.89 17.31
N THR A 988 21.33 -30.41 17.35
CA THR A 988 21.00 -31.73 16.79
C THR A 988 20.25 -31.72 15.45
N SER A 989 19.97 -30.55 14.87
CA SER A 989 19.49 -30.45 13.48
C SER A 989 20.60 -30.18 12.46
N PHE A 990 21.85 -30.12 12.90
CA PHE A 990 23.02 -30.10 12.03
C PHE A 990 23.69 -31.48 12.07
N VAL A 991 23.87 -32.09 10.90
CA VAL A 991 24.59 -33.36 10.61
C VAL A 991 23.78 -34.66 10.77
N LYS A 992 23.19 -35.11 9.66
CA LYS A 992 23.61 -36.36 8.98
C LYS A 992 22.97 -36.46 7.59
N ALA A 993 23.82 -36.37 6.58
CA ALA A 993 23.55 -36.95 5.27
C ALA A 993 23.75 -38.46 5.40
N ASP A 994 22.67 -39.24 5.28
CA ASP A 994 22.78 -40.68 5.08
C ASP A 994 22.80 -40.97 3.57
N SER A 995 23.93 -41.51 3.14
CA SER A 995 24.15 -42.17 1.85
C SER A 995 23.27 -43.42 1.71
N PRO A 996 22.90 -43.83 0.48
CA PRO A 996 21.95 -44.91 0.23
C PRO A 996 22.57 -46.30 0.50
N GLY A 997 21.76 -47.18 1.09
CA GLY A 997 22.11 -48.57 1.31
C GLY A 997 22.21 -49.37 0.01
N ARG A 998 23.26 -50.19 -0.07
CA ARG A 998 23.38 -51.37 -0.93
C ARG A 998 23.50 -52.58 -0.02
N MET A 999 22.50 -53.46 -0.02
CA MET A 999 22.67 -54.91 0.04
C MET A 999 21.58 -55.51 -0.86
N ASP A 1000 22.06 -56.31 -1.80
CA ASP A 1000 21.42 -57.10 -2.86
C ASP A 1000 20.77 -56.37 -4.05
#